data_AF-A0A3R6AGF0-F1
#
_entry.id   AF-A0A3R6AGF0-F1
#
_cell.length_a   1.000
_cell.length_b   1.000
_cell.length_c   1.000
_cell.angle_alpha   90.00
_cell.angle_beta   90.00
_cell.angle_gamma   90.00
#
_symmetry.space_group_name_H-M   'P 1'
#
loop_
_entity.id
_entity.type
_entity.pdbx_description
1 polymer ?
#
loop_
_entity_poly.entity_id
_entity_poly.type
_entity_poly.pdbx_seq_one_letter_code
_entity_poly.pdbx_strand_id
1 'polypeptide(L)'
;MLTEGMFVGDRYEIVNKIGTGGMSDVYKAKDHTLGRFVAIKVLKPEFSEDVNFVTKFRTEAQSAAGLEHPNIVNIYDVGSENGMHYIVMEYVEGITLKTYIEKKGQLTFKEAVSIAIQVGRGIEAAHNKGIIHRDIKPQNIIISTEGKVKVTDFGIARAATSNTISSDVMGSVHYASPEQARNGFVDGKSDIYSLGIVMYEMVTGRVPFDGDTTVAVAIQHLQEEIVPPSAYAPNLPISMEKIILKCTQKNPDRRYESMTALLADLRKALISPNEDFVVIAPVSQEKTRVIGEEEINKIKQETSNIYLSDEDVVSHNQNHRDKFEKRDRFEEDDEDDEEAYDDDELEEMNPKMDKAITIMGIAAGVIIVALIIFILVSFFGDFKFGGSSNKANTETSETQTDGIEVPDLKGLTFDEAKEQLNAKGLGIKKNAGTVASDQYDEGQIVSQTPDALTKAEANTTVEVTLSSGKGEVSVPSVTGMDETTAYNTLTNSGFTPVKDYAYSADVAQGNVIEQSPNAGSLAKSGDNVKIVISRGEEQAEATSVAVPGVTGLTEDAARSAIQNVGLAVGNVSSAYSDSVSSGQIISQSPVADTAVDAGTAVDFVVSMGAEPAQEVTPTTYKINLNIKKPNNESVAAANIYLYDGADGTGNILEQWTNQSISLFGEEGLSISKSGMLASSGSLKIDWLGADGQQLGSSQIVSPISFKAE
;
A
#
# COMPACT_ATOMS: atom_id res chain seq x y z
N MET A 1 1.68 27.81 -1.08
CA MET A 1 0.43 27.08 -1.38
C MET A 1 -0.21 27.71 -2.59
N LEU A 2 -0.95 26.93 -3.39
CA LEU A 2 -1.74 27.48 -4.50
C LEU A 2 -2.95 28.24 -3.94
N THR A 3 -3.25 29.40 -4.53
CA THR A 3 -4.43 30.22 -4.22
C THR A 3 -5.40 30.22 -5.38
N GLU A 4 -6.66 30.56 -5.10
CA GLU A 4 -7.70 30.70 -6.13
C GLU A 4 -7.27 31.74 -7.18
N GLY A 5 -7.56 31.46 -8.45
CA GLY A 5 -7.15 32.27 -9.61
C GLY A 5 -5.69 32.06 -10.08
N MET A 6 -4.85 31.31 -9.37
CA MET A 6 -3.52 30.94 -9.86
C MET A 6 -3.61 29.96 -11.03
N PHE A 7 -2.68 30.06 -11.97
CA PHE A 7 -2.54 29.10 -13.07
C PHE A 7 -1.44 28.09 -12.78
N VAL A 8 -1.68 26.84 -13.16
CA VAL A 8 -0.70 25.75 -13.18
C VAL A 8 -0.50 25.31 -14.62
N GLY A 9 0.77 25.22 -15.06
CA GLY A 9 1.14 24.86 -16.43
C GLY A 9 0.56 25.79 -17.49
N ASP A 10 0.36 27.07 -17.15
CA ASP A 10 -0.30 28.10 -17.98
C ASP A 10 -1.67 27.70 -18.57
N ARG A 11 -2.33 26.70 -17.97
CA ARG A 11 -3.55 26.08 -18.53
C ARG A 11 -4.66 25.88 -17.51
N TYR A 12 -4.30 25.49 -16.30
CA TYR A 12 -5.26 25.10 -15.29
C TYR A 12 -5.40 26.20 -14.24
N GLU A 13 -6.54 26.87 -14.22
CA GLU A 13 -6.85 27.90 -13.23
C GLU A 13 -7.39 27.24 -11.95
N ILE A 14 -6.73 27.44 -10.82
CA ILE A 14 -7.15 26.92 -9.52
C ILE A 14 -8.44 27.63 -9.09
N VAL A 15 -9.47 26.84 -8.80
CA VAL A 15 -10.78 27.34 -8.35
C VAL A 15 -10.83 27.37 -6.84
N ASN A 16 -10.60 26.23 -6.18
CA ASN A 16 -10.60 26.10 -4.73
C ASN A 16 -9.91 24.79 -4.31
N LYS A 17 -9.46 24.71 -3.04
CA LYS A 17 -8.96 23.45 -2.46
C LYS A 17 -10.12 22.51 -2.12
N ILE A 18 -10.01 21.23 -2.48
CA ILE A 18 -11.05 20.22 -2.26
C ILE A 18 -10.62 19.05 -1.36
N GLY A 19 -9.32 18.92 -1.09
CA GLY A 19 -8.81 17.89 -0.19
C GLY A 19 -7.40 18.19 0.31
N THR A 20 -7.08 17.66 1.49
CA THR A 20 -5.75 17.65 2.07
C THR A 20 -5.46 16.19 2.43
N GLY A 21 -4.34 15.64 1.96
CA GLY A 21 -3.83 14.36 2.40
C GLY A 21 -2.42 14.49 2.96
N GLY A 22 -1.78 13.37 3.28
CA GLY A 22 -0.53 13.37 4.03
C GLY A 22 0.59 14.05 3.25
N MET A 23 0.81 13.57 2.03
CA MET A 23 1.87 14.06 1.14
C MET A 23 1.43 15.14 0.14
N SER A 24 0.14 15.30 -0.09
CA SER A 24 -0.37 16.11 -1.20
C SER A 24 -1.68 16.82 -0.86
N ASP A 25 -1.89 17.96 -1.50
CA ASP A 25 -3.14 18.70 -1.51
C ASP A 25 -3.88 18.47 -2.83
N VAL A 26 -5.21 18.48 -2.82
CA VAL A 26 -6.03 18.32 -4.03
C VAL A 26 -6.86 19.58 -4.23
N TYR A 27 -6.79 20.13 -5.44
CA TYR A 27 -7.49 21.35 -5.84
C TYR A 27 -8.45 21.06 -6.99
N LYS A 28 -9.60 21.74 -7.00
CA LYS A 28 -10.43 21.85 -8.19
C LYS A 28 -9.84 22.94 -9.08
N ALA A 29 -9.71 22.68 -10.36
CA ALA A 29 -9.19 23.62 -11.34
C ALA A 29 -10.03 23.62 -12.62
N LYS A 30 -10.00 24.72 -13.37
CA LYS A 30 -10.62 24.85 -14.68
C LYS A 30 -9.55 24.74 -15.76
N ASP A 31 -9.67 23.73 -16.62
CA ASP A 31 -8.86 23.58 -17.82
C ASP A 31 -9.42 24.50 -18.91
N HIS A 32 -8.70 25.58 -19.21
CA HIS A 32 -9.12 26.58 -20.21
C HIS A 32 -8.92 26.12 -21.65
N THR A 33 -8.11 25.08 -21.90
CA THR A 33 -7.91 24.54 -23.25
C THR A 33 -9.10 23.67 -23.67
N LEU A 34 -9.57 22.80 -22.77
CA LEU A 34 -10.68 21.88 -23.04
C LEU A 34 -12.03 22.37 -22.50
N GLY A 35 -12.06 23.43 -21.70
CA GLY A 35 -13.29 24.02 -21.16
C GLY A 35 -13.98 23.17 -20.09
N ARG A 36 -13.23 22.41 -19.29
CA ARG A 36 -13.78 21.48 -18.27
C ARG A 36 -13.13 21.66 -16.90
N PHE A 37 -13.80 21.20 -15.85
CA PHE A 37 -13.19 21.10 -14.52
C PHE A 37 -12.33 19.83 -14.41
N VAL A 38 -11.21 19.96 -13.71
CA VAL A 38 -10.26 18.89 -13.40
C VAL A 38 -9.87 18.96 -11.92
N ALA A 39 -9.40 17.85 -11.37
CA ALA A 39 -8.77 17.83 -10.06
C ALA A 39 -7.24 17.85 -10.25
N ILE A 40 -6.54 18.64 -9.46
CA ILE A 40 -5.08 18.72 -9.48
C ILE A 40 -4.56 18.32 -8.11
N LYS A 41 -3.91 17.17 -8.05
CA LYS A 41 -3.18 16.70 -6.86
C LYS A 41 -1.78 17.30 -6.92
N VAL A 42 -1.38 18.01 -5.87
CA VAL A 42 -0.11 18.76 -5.80
C VAL A 42 0.67 18.27 -4.60
N LEU A 43 1.93 17.88 -4.81
CA LEU A 43 2.82 17.45 -3.75
C LEU A 43 3.13 18.64 -2.82
N LYS A 44 3.01 18.46 -1.51
CA LYS A 44 3.29 19.55 -0.55
C LYS A 44 4.76 19.98 -0.64
N PRO A 45 5.07 21.27 -0.40
CA PRO A 45 6.44 21.78 -0.51
C PRO A 45 7.46 21.01 0.33
N GLU A 46 7.08 20.57 1.52
CA GLU A 46 7.91 19.77 2.44
C GLU A 46 8.35 18.41 1.89
N PHE A 47 7.66 17.88 0.86
CA PHE A 47 8.03 16.64 0.17
C PHE A 47 8.57 16.86 -1.25
N SER A 48 8.58 18.11 -1.72
CA SER A 48 8.91 18.43 -3.12
C SER A 48 10.40 18.36 -3.45
N GLU A 49 11.27 18.52 -2.45
CA GLU A 49 12.72 18.44 -2.63
C GLU A 49 13.27 17.02 -2.45
N ASP A 50 12.50 16.12 -1.83
CA ASP A 50 12.91 14.73 -1.60
C ASP A 50 12.61 13.86 -2.83
N VAL A 51 13.69 13.44 -3.50
CA VAL A 51 13.67 12.59 -4.69
C VAL A 51 12.83 11.33 -4.49
N ASN A 52 12.80 10.76 -3.28
CA ASN A 52 12.03 9.55 -2.99
C ASN A 52 10.52 9.83 -3.04
N PHE A 53 10.06 10.94 -2.46
CA PHE A 53 8.65 11.32 -2.47
C PHE A 53 8.21 11.72 -3.87
N VAL A 54 9.02 12.50 -4.59
CA VAL A 54 8.75 12.88 -5.99
C VAL A 54 8.66 11.66 -6.90
N THR A 55 9.59 10.70 -6.76
CA THR A 55 9.59 9.48 -7.57
C THR A 55 8.35 8.63 -7.29
N LYS A 56 7.97 8.46 -6.01
CA LYS A 56 6.73 7.75 -5.65
C LYS A 56 5.49 8.43 -6.22
N PHE A 57 5.39 9.74 -6.06
CA PHE A 57 4.28 10.55 -6.58
C PHE A 57 4.13 10.41 -8.11
N ARG A 58 5.23 10.44 -8.85
CA ARG A 58 5.21 10.20 -10.30
C ARG A 58 4.88 8.76 -10.68
N THR A 59 5.41 7.79 -9.95
CA THR A 59 5.18 6.36 -10.23
C THR A 59 3.72 5.98 -10.01
N GLU A 60 3.08 6.53 -8.96
CA GLU A 60 1.64 6.39 -8.69
C GLU A 60 0.81 6.88 -9.89
N ALA A 61 1.11 8.09 -10.37
CA ALA A 61 0.42 8.65 -11.52
C ALA A 61 0.61 7.80 -12.79
N GLN A 62 1.85 7.38 -13.06
CA GLN A 62 2.18 6.58 -14.26
C GLN A 62 1.48 5.23 -14.26
N SER A 63 1.37 4.59 -13.09
CA SER A 63 0.72 3.27 -12.97
C SER A 63 -0.77 3.35 -13.24
N ALA A 64 -1.43 4.46 -12.89
CA ALA A 64 -2.85 4.67 -13.14
C ALA A 64 -3.14 5.38 -14.49
N ALA A 65 -2.17 6.03 -15.12
CA ALA A 65 -2.36 6.76 -16.39
C ALA A 65 -2.82 5.90 -17.57
N GLY A 66 -2.49 4.59 -17.55
CA GLY A 66 -2.96 3.64 -18.55
C GLY A 66 -4.34 3.05 -18.28
N LEU A 67 -5.02 3.43 -17.19
CA LEU A 67 -6.31 2.89 -16.80
C LEU A 67 -7.44 3.78 -17.33
N GLU A 68 -8.28 3.20 -18.19
CA GLU A 68 -9.52 3.83 -18.65
C GLU A 68 -10.69 2.94 -18.24
N HIS A 69 -11.46 3.37 -17.24
CA HIS A 69 -12.61 2.61 -16.76
C HIS A 69 -13.64 3.52 -16.08
N PRO A 70 -14.97 3.30 -16.25
CA PRO A 70 -16.01 4.13 -15.62
C PRO A 70 -15.92 4.23 -14.08
N ASN A 71 -15.37 3.20 -13.43
CA ASN A 71 -15.21 3.14 -11.97
C ASN A 71 -13.78 3.46 -11.48
N ILE A 72 -12.94 4.04 -12.33
CA ILE A 72 -11.60 4.55 -11.97
C ILE A 72 -11.58 6.05 -12.31
N VAL A 73 -10.89 6.85 -11.49
CA VAL A 73 -10.60 8.26 -11.79
C VAL A 73 -9.51 8.30 -12.86
N ASN A 74 -9.81 8.91 -14.01
CA ASN A 74 -8.83 8.99 -15.09
C ASN A 74 -7.75 10.02 -14.78
N ILE A 75 -6.50 9.71 -15.13
CA ILE A 75 -5.39 10.66 -15.09
C ILE A 75 -5.22 11.26 -16.48
N TYR A 76 -5.18 12.59 -16.56
CA TYR A 76 -5.05 13.31 -17.82
C TYR A 76 -3.63 13.76 -18.10
N ASP A 77 -2.90 14.19 -17.07
CA ASP A 77 -1.58 14.80 -17.24
C ASP A 77 -0.74 14.69 -15.96
N VAL A 78 0.57 14.74 -16.11
CA VAL A 78 1.53 14.78 -14.99
C VAL A 78 2.57 15.84 -15.31
N GLY A 79 2.72 16.82 -14.41
CA GLY A 79 3.54 17.99 -14.66
C GLY A 79 4.50 18.32 -13.52
N SER A 80 5.44 19.20 -13.85
CA SER A 80 6.32 19.82 -12.87
C SER A 80 6.66 21.23 -13.31
N GLU A 81 6.52 22.19 -12.41
CA GLU A 81 6.75 23.61 -12.68
C GLU A 81 7.31 24.29 -11.43
N ASN A 82 8.43 25.02 -11.55
CA ASN A 82 9.04 25.77 -10.45
C ASN A 82 9.25 24.94 -9.15
N GLY A 83 9.63 23.67 -9.28
CA GLY A 83 9.79 22.73 -8.15
C GLY A 83 8.49 22.15 -7.59
N MET A 84 7.33 22.60 -8.08
CA MET A 84 6.03 21.99 -7.79
C MET A 84 5.84 20.74 -8.65
N HIS A 85 5.37 19.65 -8.05
CA HIS A 85 4.97 18.44 -8.75
C HIS A 85 3.45 18.27 -8.66
N TYR A 86 2.79 18.03 -9.78
CA TYR A 86 1.34 17.89 -9.82
C TYR A 86 0.85 16.82 -10.79
N ILE A 87 -0.33 16.28 -10.51
CA ILE A 87 -1.06 15.30 -11.32
C ILE A 87 -2.43 15.89 -11.61
N VAL A 88 -2.79 15.96 -12.89
CA VAL A 88 -4.11 16.41 -13.35
C VAL A 88 -4.96 15.19 -13.63
N MET A 89 -6.12 15.12 -12.98
CA MET A 89 -7.02 13.98 -13.03
C MET A 89 -8.48 14.42 -13.19
N GLU A 90 -9.34 13.46 -13.48
CA GLU A 90 -10.79 13.65 -13.57
C GLU A 90 -11.34 14.25 -12.27
N TYR A 91 -12.06 15.37 -12.40
CA TYR A 91 -12.85 15.89 -11.29
C TYR A 91 -14.16 15.13 -11.19
N VAL A 92 -14.36 14.44 -10.07
CA VAL A 92 -15.61 13.74 -9.76
C VAL A 92 -16.41 14.60 -8.78
N GLU A 93 -17.54 15.13 -9.24
CA GLU A 93 -18.45 15.89 -8.39
C GLU A 93 -19.22 14.93 -7.46
N GLY A 94 -18.90 14.95 -6.16
CA GLY A 94 -19.42 13.98 -5.20
C GLY A 94 -18.75 14.06 -3.83
N ILE A 95 -18.93 13.01 -3.03
CA ILE A 95 -18.30 12.86 -1.70
C ILE A 95 -17.56 11.53 -1.60
N THR A 96 -16.61 11.43 -0.68
CA THR A 96 -15.93 10.15 -0.40
C THR A 96 -16.90 9.16 0.24
N LEU A 97 -16.62 7.86 0.10
CA LEU A 97 -17.37 6.81 0.79
C LEU A 97 -17.22 6.96 2.31
N LYS A 98 -16.10 7.48 2.81
CA LYS A 98 -15.92 7.76 4.25
C LYS A 98 -16.97 8.75 4.75
N THR A 99 -17.09 9.90 4.09
CA THR A 99 -18.09 10.91 4.43
C THR A 99 -19.52 10.39 4.26
N TYR A 100 -19.76 9.50 3.28
CA TYR A 100 -21.07 8.87 3.10
C TYR A 100 -21.44 7.94 4.26
N ILE A 101 -20.48 7.12 4.73
CA ILE A 101 -20.65 6.25 5.90
C ILE A 101 -20.88 7.08 7.16
N GLU A 102 -20.09 8.14 7.38
CA GLU A 102 -20.24 9.03 8.55
C GLU A 102 -21.62 9.69 8.62
N LYS A 103 -22.15 10.13 7.47
CA LYS A 103 -23.49 10.76 7.41
C LYS A 103 -24.63 9.76 7.63
N LYS A 104 -24.49 8.51 7.18
CA LYS A 104 -25.55 7.49 7.29
C LYS A 104 -25.44 6.62 8.54
N GLY A 105 -24.27 6.53 9.16
CA GLY A 105 -23.94 5.55 10.19
C GLY A 105 -23.77 4.14 9.61
N GLN A 106 -24.85 3.55 9.09
CA GLN A 106 -24.84 2.21 8.47
C GLN A 106 -25.55 2.23 7.12
N LEU A 107 -24.95 1.60 6.11
CA LEU A 107 -25.56 1.44 4.80
C LEU A 107 -26.44 0.19 4.77
N THR A 108 -27.51 0.24 3.98
CA THR A 108 -28.29 -0.97 3.69
C THR A 108 -27.44 -1.97 2.90
N PHE A 109 -27.74 -3.28 3.03
CA PHE A 109 -26.98 -4.30 2.31
C PHE A 109 -26.98 -4.07 0.78
N LYS A 110 -28.10 -3.59 0.22
CA LYS A 110 -28.23 -3.32 -1.22
C LYS A 110 -27.30 -2.19 -1.67
N GLU A 111 -27.22 -1.12 -0.87
CA GLU A 111 -26.31 -0.01 -1.14
C GLU A 111 -24.85 -0.47 -1.04
N ALA A 112 -24.49 -1.17 0.04
CA ALA A 112 -23.15 -1.69 0.26
C ALA A 112 -22.70 -2.62 -0.89
N VAL A 113 -23.57 -3.55 -1.31
CA VAL A 113 -23.26 -4.45 -2.44
C VAL A 113 -23.17 -3.70 -3.75
N SER A 114 -24.05 -2.72 -4.02
CA SER A 114 -23.99 -1.90 -5.23
C SER A 114 -22.67 -1.12 -5.33
N ILE A 115 -22.24 -0.51 -4.23
CA ILE A 115 -20.96 0.20 -4.14
C ILE A 115 -19.80 -0.79 -4.31
N ALA A 116 -19.81 -1.92 -3.60
CA ALA A 116 -18.77 -2.94 -3.69
C ALA A 116 -18.61 -3.50 -5.11
N ILE A 117 -19.71 -3.72 -5.84
CA ILE A 117 -19.66 -4.15 -7.25
C ILE A 117 -18.98 -3.10 -8.12
N GLN A 118 -19.32 -1.82 -7.95
CA GLN A 118 -18.71 -0.75 -8.75
C GLN A 118 -17.21 -0.58 -8.43
N VAL A 119 -16.82 -0.63 -7.16
CA VAL A 119 -15.41 -0.62 -6.73
C VAL A 119 -14.67 -1.84 -7.29
N GLY A 120 -15.24 -3.03 -7.12
CA GLY A 120 -14.65 -4.29 -7.60
C GLY A 120 -14.45 -4.30 -9.12
N ARG A 121 -15.35 -3.71 -9.92
CA ARG A 121 -15.15 -3.56 -11.37
C ARG A 121 -13.96 -2.65 -11.71
N GLY A 122 -13.76 -1.57 -10.95
CA GLY A 122 -12.57 -0.73 -11.10
C GLY A 122 -11.30 -1.49 -10.78
N ILE A 123 -11.29 -2.23 -9.66
CA ILE A 123 -10.12 -3.01 -9.26
C ILE A 123 -9.82 -4.16 -10.25
N GLU A 124 -10.85 -4.87 -10.73
CA GLU A 124 -10.71 -5.93 -11.74
C GLU A 124 -10.06 -5.38 -13.03
N ALA A 125 -10.46 -4.20 -13.49
CA ALA A 125 -9.88 -3.56 -14.66
C ALA A 125 -8.38 -3.24 -14.47
N ALA A 126 -7.98 -2.84 -13.25
CA ALA A 126 -6.57 -2.63 -12.93
C ALA A 126 -5.78 -3.95 -12.84
N HIS A 127 -6.34 -4.97 -12.18
CA HIS A 127 -5.73 -6.29 -12.04
C HIS A 127 -5.46 -6.95 -13.39
N ASN A 128 -6.38 -6.78 -14.36
CA ASN A 128 -6.21 -7.28 -15.73
C ASN A 128 -5.04 -6.64 -16.49
N LYS A 129 -4.51 -5.50 -16.00
CA LYS A 129 -3.31 -4.85 -16.52
C LYS A 129 -2.09 -5.03 -15.61
N GLY A 130 -2.16 -5.95 -14.64
CA GLY A 130 -1.08 -6.22 -13.68
C GLY A 130 -0.88 -5.12 -12.64
N ILE A 131 -1.85 -4.22 -12.47
CA ILE A 131 -1.76 -3.11 -11.51
C ILE A 131 -2.60 -3.46 -10.28
N ILE A 132 -1.96 -3.46 -9.10
CA ILE A 132 -2.60 -3.71 -7.81
C ILE A 132 -2.76 -2.37 -7.10
N HIS A 133 -3.90 -2.11 -6.49
CA HIS A 133 -4.18 -0.81 -5.88
C HIS A 133 -3.46 -0.61 -4.55
N ARG A 134 -3.42 -1.62 -3.67
CA ARG A 134 -2.68 -1.66 -2.40
C ARG A 134 -3.13 -0.66 -1.31
N ASP A 135 -4.14 0.15 -1.55
CA ASP A 135 -4.64 1.16 -0.60
C ASP A 135 -6.14 1.38 -0.75
N ILE A 136 -6.89 0.28 -0.85
CA ILE A 136 -8.36 0.34 -0.92
C ILE A 136 -8.90 0.72 0.45
N LYS A 137 -9.52 1.91 0.52
CA LYS A 137 -10.15 2.46 1.73
C LYS A 137 -11.26 3.44 1.35
N PRO A 138 -12.21 3.76 2.26
CA PRO A 138 -13.35 4.62 1.94
C PRO A 138 -12.98 6.05 1.52
N GLN A 139 -11.82 6.55 1.92
CA GLN A 139 -11.31 7.87 1.51
C GLN A 139 -10.91 7.90 0.02
N ASN A 140 -10.45 6.76 -0.52
CA ASN A 140 -10.01 6.61 -1.91
C ASN A 140 -11.15 6.16 -2.85
N ILE A 141 -12.39 6.19 -2.36
CA ILE A 141 -13.60 5.82 -3.12
C ILE A 141 -14.53 7.03 -3.12
N ILE A 142 -14.89 7.53 -4.30
CA ILE A 142 -15.75 8.69 -4.48
C ILE A 142 -17.11 8.24 -5.03
N ILE A 143 -18.20 8.73 -4.43
CA ILE A 143 -19.56 8.56 -4.91
C ILE A 143 -19.99 9.89 -5.55
N SER A 144 -20.21 9.88 -6.86
CA SER A 144 -20.68 11.06 -7.59
C SER A 144 -22.12 11.42 -7.21
N THR A 145 -22.53 12.66 -7.49
CA THR A 145 -23.93 13.10 -7.37
C THR A 145 -24.90 12.24 -8.22
N GLU A 146 -24.43 11.69 -9.34
CA GLU A 146 -25.18 10.73 -10.16
C GLU A 146 -25.24 9.29 -9.62
N GLY A 147 -24.62 9.00 -8.47
CA GLY A 147 -24.56 7.66 -7.88
C GLY A 147 -23.53 6.71 -8.48
N LYS A 148 -22.64 7.19 -9.36
CA LYS A 148 -21.51 6.42 -9.88
C LYS A 148 -20.38 6.40 -8.85
N VAL A 149 -19.75 5.25 -8.68
CA VAL A 149 -18.62 5.07 -7.77
C VAL A 149 -17.31 5.00 -8.54
N LYS A 150 -16.31 5.76 -8.11
CA LYS A 150 -14.98 5.81 -8.71
C LYS A 150 -13.89 5.60 -7.67
N VAL A 151 -12.89 4.80 -8.03
CA VAL A 151 -11.70 4.53 -7.24
C VAL A 151 -10.57 5.46 -7.67
N THR A 152 -9.81 6.00 -6.71
CA THR A 152 -8.68 6.93 -6.92
C THR A 152 -7.47 6.51 -6.08
N ASP A 153 -6.32 7.15 -6.30
CA ASP A 153 -5.12 7.04 -5.45
C ASP A 153 -4.55 5.62 -5.32
N PHE A 154 -4.05 5.09 -6.44
CA PHE A 154 -3.37 3.79 -6.48
C PHE A 154 -2.09 3.84 -5.63
N GLY A 155 -2.12 3.15 -4.48
CA GLY A 155 -1.10 3.23 -3.45
C GLY A 155 0.23 2.61 -3.84
N ILE A 156 1.16 3.42 -4.32
CA ILE A 156 2.58 3.03 -4.48
C ILE A 156 3.44 3.52 -3.30
N ALA A 157 2.93 4.49 -2.53
CA ALA A 157 3.63 5.11 -1.42
C ALA A 157 3.42 4.38 -0.08
N ARG A 158 3.93 3.15 0.08
CA ARG A 158 4.09 2.52 1.40
C ARG A 158 5.53 2.12 1.68
N ALA A 159 6.39 3.14 1.72
CA ALA A 159 7.65 3.10 2.45
C ALA A 159 7.95 4.53 2.91
N ALA A 160 7.17 5.06 3.84
CA ALA A 160 7.65 6.15 4.67
C ALA A 160 8.64 5.52 5.65
N THR A 161 9.91 5.86 5.50
CA THR A 161 10.95 5.59 6.50
C THR A 161 10.45 5.99 7.89
N SER A 162 10.75 5.16 8.88
CA SER A 162 10.12 5.03 10.21
C SER A 162 10.05 6.26 11.13
N ASN A 163 10.30 7.49 10.68
CA ASN A 163 10.51 8.65 11.56
C ASN A 163 9.46 9.77 11.48
N THR A 164 8.42 9.67 10.64
CA THR A 164 7.33 10.66 10.63
C THR A 164 5.97 9.99 10.36
N ILE A 165 5.33 9.51 11.43
CA ILE A 165 3.95 9.04 11.37
C ILE A 165 3.03 10.27 11.31
N SER A 166 2.64 10.67 10.09
CA SER A 166 1.54 11.62 9.89
C SER A 166 0.20 10.93 10.20
N SER A 167 -0.79 11.70 10.67
CA SER A 167 -2.16 11.24 10.96
C SER A 167 -2.85 10.51 9.79
N ASP A 168 -2.42 10.76 8.55
CA ASP A 168 -2.97 10.07 7.36
C ASP A 168 -2.44 8.64 7.19
N VAL A 169 -1.29 8.31 7.77
CA VAL A 169 -0.80 6.92 7.86
C VAL A 169 -1.66 6.13 8.85
N MET A 170 -2.21 6.81 9.87
CA MET A 170 -3.02 6.20 10.92
C MET A 170 -4.35 5.64 10.39
N GLY A 171 -5.00 6.29 9.41
CA GLY A 171 -6.27 5.78 8.83
C GLY A 171 -6.10 4.66 7.80
N SER A 172 -4.89 4.48 7.24
CA SER A 172 -4.66 3.50 6.17
C SER A 172 -4.36 2.09 6.71
N VAL A 173 -3.96 1.97 7.98
CA VAL A 173 -3.61 0.67 8.59
C VAL A 173 -4.85 -0.19 8.87
N HIS A 174 -5.99 0.43 9.16
CA HIS A 174 -7.28 -0.24 9.42
C HIS A 174 -7.80 -1.06 8.24
N TYR A 175 -7.31 -0.82 7.03
CA TYR A 175 -7.73 -1.54 5.81
C TYR A 175 -6.62 -2.42 5.23
N ALA A 176 -5.44 -2.46 5.86
CA ALA A 176 -4.29 -3.18 5.34
C ALA A 176 -4.51 -4.70 5.39
N SER A 177 -4.10 -5.40 4.34
CA SER A 177 -4.10 -6.86 4.35
C SER A 177 -3.01 -7.43 5.28
N PRO A 178 -3.17 -8.66 5.79
CA PRO A 178 -2.17 -9.31 6.64
C PRO A 178 -0.77 -9.37 6.00
N GLU A 179 -0.70 -9.67 4.71
CA GLU A 179 0.55 -9.69 3.95
C GLU A 179 1.19 -8.30 3.85
N GLN A 180 0.41 -7.23 3.71
CA GLN A 180 0.94 -5.87 3.76
C GLN A 180 1.47 -5.49 5.14
N ALA A 181 0.84 -5.97 6.21
CA ALA A 181 1.31 -5.74 7.58
C ALA A 181 2.62 -6.51 7.91
N ARG A 182 2.91 -7.63 7.21
CA ARG A 182 4.18 -8.38 7.35
C ARG A 182 5.27 -7.96 6.37
N ASN A 183 5.03 -6.96 5.52
CA ASN A 183 5.87 -6.68 4.34
C ASN A 183 6.07 -7.91 3.43
N GLY A 184 5.06 -8.80 3.34
CA GLY A 184 5.05 -9.95 2.45
C GLY A 184 4.69 -9.59 1.00
N PHE A 185 4.62 -10.60 0.14
CA PHE A 185 4.20 -10.41 -1.26
C PHE A 185 2.73 -9.96 -1.33
N VAL A 186 2.48 -8.85 -2.03
CA VAL A 186 1.16 -8.22 -2.18
C VAL A 186 0.67 -8.49 -3.60
N ASP A 187 -0.47 -9.18 -3.73
CA ASP A 187 -1.11 -9.50 -5.01
C ASP A 187 -2.55 -8.93 -5.07
N GLY A 188 -3.31 -9.29 -6.10
CA GLY A 188 -4.71 -8.86 -6.22
C GLY A 188 -5.61 -9.31 -5.07
N LYS A 189 -5.25 -10.36 -4.33
CA LYS A 189 -6.01 -10.83 -3.16
C LYS A 189 -5.85 -9.92 -1.95
N SER A 190 -4.81 -9.07 -1.91
CA SER A 190 -4.67 -8.02 -0.92
C SER A 190 -5.76 -6.96 -1.08
N ASP A 191 -6.06 -6.54 -2.33
CA ASP A 191 -7.16 -5.60 -2.60
C ASP A 191 -8.53 -6.22 -2.26
N ILE A 192 -8.70 -7.54 -2.47
CA ILE A 192 -9.91 -8.28 -2.07
C ILE A 192 -10.10 -8.22 -0.55
N TYR A 193 -9.03 -8.39 0.24
CA TYR A 193 -9.10 -8.27 1.69
C TYR A 193 -9.52 -6.86 2.11
N SER A 194 -8.84 -5.84 1.58
CA SER A 194 -9.15 -4.44 1.90
C SER A 194 -10.58 -4.05 1.52
N LEU A 195 -11.08 -4.50 0.37
CA LEU A 195 -12.48 -4.33 -0.01
C LEU A 195 -13.43 -5.06 0.97
N GLY A 196 -13.04 -6.22 1.49
CA GLY A 196 -13.74 -6.92 2.57
C GLY A 196 -13.89 -6.05 3.83
N ILE A 197 -12.82 -5.37 4.23
CA ILE A 197 -12.85 -4.43 5.37
C ILE A 197 -13.73 -3.22 5.07
N VAL A 198 -13.66 -2.65 3.86
CA VAL A 198 -14.55 -1.56 3.44
C VAL A 198 -16.03 -2.00 3.49
N MET A 199 -16.34 -3.21 3.01
CA MET A 199 -17.70 -3.76 3.09
C MET A 199 -18.16 -3.96 4.52
N TYR A 200 -17.26 -4.41 5.41
CA TYR A 200 -17.54 -4.53 6.84
C TYR A 200 -17.92 -3.17 7.45
N GLU A 201 -17.13 -2.13 7.19
CA GLU A 201 -17.43 -0.78 7.71
C GLU A 201 -18.71 -0.20 7.12
N MET A 202 -18.99 -0.41 5.83
CA MET A 202 -20.24 0.04 5.21
C MET A 202 -21.48 -0.51 5.94
N VAL A 203 -21.49 -1.79 6.29
CA VAL A 203 -22.69 -2.44 6.88
C VAL A 203 -22.76 -2.33 8.40
N THR A 204 -21.64 -2.11 9.08
CA THR A 204 -21.60 -2.04 10.56
C THR A 204 -21.40 -0.62 11.10
N GLY A 205 -20.94 0.31 10.26
CA GLY A 205 -20.56 1.68 10.63
C GLY A 205 -19.23 1.77 11.39
N ARG A 206 -18.47 0.68 11.47
CA ARG A 206 -17.21 0.60 12.22
C ARG A 206 -16.20 -0.31 11.52
N VAL A 207 -14.93 -0.07 11.75
CA VAL A 207 -13.86 -0.99 11.32
C VAL A 207 -13.83 -2.24 12.21
N PRO A 208 -13.39 -3.40 11.70
CA PRO A 208 -13.36 -4.64 12.47
C PRO A 208 -12.23 -4.69 13.50
N PHE A 209 -11.15 -3.93 13.25
CA PHE A 209 -9.98 -3.84 14.12
C PHE A 209 -9.71 -2.37 14.38
N ASP A 210 -9.49 -2.02 15.64
CA ASP A 210 -9.18 -0.67 16.07
C ASP A 210 -8.32 -0.73 17.34
N GLY A 211 -7.44 0.26 17.52
CA GLY A 211 -6.49 0.28 18.62
C GLY A 211 -5.69 1.57 18.72
N ASP A 212 -5.09 1.80 19.89
CA ASP A 212 -4.42 3.06 20.24
C ASP A 212 -3.18 3.36 19.38
N THR A 213 -2.62 2.34 18.72
CA THR A 213 -1.44 2.49 17.85
C THR A 213 -1.64 1.78 16.52
N THR A 214 -0.99 2.30 15.47
CA THR A 214 -1.02 1.68 14.14
C THR A 214 -0.45 0.27 14.14
N VAL A 215 0.57 0.02 14.97
CA VAL A 215 1.17 -1.30 15.15
C VAL A 215 0.19 -2.27 15.80
N ALA A 216 -0.58 -1.83 16.81
CA ALA A 216 -1.61 -2.66 17.42
C ALA A 216 -2.65 -3.09 16.38
N VAL A 217 -3.20 -2.15 15.60
CA VAL A 217 -4.15 -2.47 14.53
C VAL A 217 -3.54 -3.44 13.51
N ALA A 218 -2.30 -3.21 13.08
CA ALA A 218 -1.61 -4.14 12.17
C ALA A 218 -1.51 -5.57 12.76
N ILE A 219 -1.20 -5.73 14.05
CA ILE A 219 -1.15 -7.03 14.72
C ILE A 219 -2.53 -7.70 14.74
N GLN A 220 -3.61 -6.95 14.98
CA GLN A 220 -4.99 -7.48 14.93
C GLN A 220 -5.32 -8.03 13.54
N HIS A 221 -4.93 -7.31 12.48
CA HIS A 221 -5.03 -7.82 11.12
C HIS A 221 -4.26 -9.13 10.90
N LEU A 222 -3.15 -9.38 11.62
CA LEU A 222 -2.38 -10.62 11.51
C LEU A 222 -2.94 -11.79 12.30
N GLN A 223 -3.55 -11.53 13.46
CA GLN A 223 -3.79 -12.57 14.48
C GLN A 223 -5.25 -12.69 14.91
N GLU A 224 -5.97 -11.57 15.02
CA GLU A 224 -7.33 -11.57 15.57
C GLU A 224 -8.37 -11.95 14.51
N GLU A 225 -9.35 -12.74 14.88
CA GLU A 225 -10.50 -13.01 14.03
C GLU A 225 -11.48 -11.84 14.05
N ILE A 226 -12.08 -11.53 12.90
CA ILE A 226 -13.08 -10.47 12.81
C ILE A 226 -14.37 -10.94 13.50
N VAL A 227 -14.94 -10.08 14.34
CA VAL A 227 -16.29 -10.29 14.87
C VAL A 227 -17.28 -10.30 13.71
N PRO A 228 -18.15 -11.32 13.58
CA PRO A 228 -19.11 -11.39 12.46
C PRO A 228 -19.96 -10.11 12.34
N PRO A 229 -20.13 -9.54 11.13
CA PRO A 229 -20.92 -8.33 10.90
C PRO A 229 -22.34 -8.39 11.51
N SER A 230 -22.99 -9.56 11.52
CA SER A 230 -24.32 -9.75 12.11
C SER A 230 -24.39 -9.43 13.60
N ALA A 231 -23.27 -9.44 14.32
CA ALA A 231 -23.20 -9.02 15.72
C ALA A 231 -23.52 -7.52 15.89
N TYR A 232 -23.21 -6.70 14.86
CA TYR A 232 -23.47 -5.26 14.86
C TYR A 232 -24.62 -4.86 13.93
N ALA A 233 -24.93 -5.68 12.93
CA ALA A 233 -26.02 -5.50 11.99
C ALA A 233 -26.89 -6.76 11.90
N PRO A 234 -27.81 -7.01 12.86
CA PRO A 234 -28.56 -8.27 12.97
C PRO A 234 -29.44 -8.62 11.76
N ASN A 235 -29.82 -7.62 10.97
CA ASN A 235 -30.64 -7.78 9.76
C ASN A 235 -29.79 -8.01 8.50
N LEU A 236 -28.47 -8.16 8.64
CA LEU A 236 -27.59 -8.41 7.51
C LEU A 236 -27.86 -9.80 6.92
N PRO A 237 -28.08 -9.92 5.60
CA PRO A 237 -28.28 -11.22 4.98
C PRO A 237 -27.03 -12.11 5.09
N ILE A 238 -27.25 -13.41 5.27
CA ILE A 238 -26.17 -14.39 5.47
C ILE A 238 -25.16 -14.40 4.32
N SER A 239 -25.62 -14.23 3.08
CA SER A 239 -24.72 -14.16 1.92
C SER A 239 -23.71 -13.03 2.06
N MET A 240 -24.14 -11.83 2.46
CA MET A 240 -23.27 -10.67 2.61
C MET A 240 -22.26 -10.87 3.74
N GLU A 241 -22.70 -11.41 4.87
CA GLU A 241 -21.80 -11.77 5.98
C GLU A 241 -20.71 -12.75 5.51
N LYS A 242 -21.09 -13.84 4.84
CA LYS A 242 -20.14 -14.85 4.38
C LYS A 242 -19.18 -14.30 3.32
N ILE A 243 -19.64 -13.42 2.43
CA ILE A 243 -18.77 -12.72 1.47
C ILE A 243 -17.71 -11.91 2.20
N ILE A 244 -18.10 -11.10 3.19
CA ILE A 244 -17.17 -10.29 3.99
C ILE A 244 -16.16 -11.21 4.68
N LEU A 245 -16.62 -12.24 5.40
CA LEU A 245 -15.76 -13.19 6.13
C LEU A 245 -14.79 -13.95 5.21
N LYS A 246 -15.20 -14.26 3.97
CA LYS A 246 -14.33 -14.90 2.97
C LYS A 246 -13.27 -13.93 2.45
N CYS A 247 -13.63 -12.67 2.17
CA CYS A 247 -12.66 -11.65 1.76
C CYS A 247 -11.59 -11.42 2.85
N THR A 248 -11.99 -11.46 4.12
CA THR A 248 -11.13 -11.13 5.25
C THR A 248 -10.41 -12.34 5.85
N GLN A 249 -10.31 -13.47 5.14
CA GLN A 249 -9.50 -14.61 5.58
C GLN A 249 -8.03 -14.21 5.68
N LYS A 250 -7.35 -14.67 6.74
CA LYS A 250 -5.94 -14.31 6.97
C LYS A 250 -5.01 -14.87 5.89
N ASN A 251 -5.21 -16.13 5.51
CA ASN A 251 -4.50 -16.73 4.39
C ASN A 251 -5.13 -16.26 3.06
N PRO A 252 -4.35 -15.61 2.15
CA PRO A 252 -4.82 -15.21 0.83
C PRO A 252 -5.48 -16.34 0.03
N ASP A 253 -4.96 -17.58 0.11
CA ASP A 253 -5.48 -18.73 -0.65
C ASP A 253 -6.90 -19.15 -0.23
N ARG A 254 -7.36 -18.69 0.94
CA ARG A 254 -8.72 -18.95 1.43
C ARG A 254 -9.71 -17.84 1.05
N ARG A 255 -9.23 -16.76 0.44
CA ARG A 255 -10.06 -15.68 -0.10
C ARG A 255 -10.59 -16.06 -1.48
N TYR A 256 -11.21 -15.11 -2.16
CA TYR A 256 -11.52 -15.27 -3.57
C TYR A 256 -10.23 -15.29 -4.40
N GLU A 257 -10.18 -16.18 -5.38
CA GLU A 257 -9.02 -16.32 -6.29
C GLU A 257 -8.78 -15.04 -7.10
N SER A 258 -9.87 -14.38 -7.50
CA SER A 258 -9.86 -13.16 -8.32
C SER A 258 -11.01 -12.22 -7.96
N MET A 259 -10.89 -10.96 -8.38
CA MET A 259 -11.97 -9.98 -8.22
C MET A 259 -13.23 -10.38 -8.99
N THR A 260 -13.10 -11.07 -10.13
CA THR A 260 -14.22 -11.63 -10.91
C THR A 260 -15.07 -12.61 -10.07
N ALA A 261 -14.41 -13.49 -9.31
CA ALA A 261 -15.09 -14.45 -8.44
C ALA A 261 -15.88 -13.74 -7.32
N LEU A 262 -15.28 -12.71 -6.71
CA LEU A 262 -15.98 -11.87 -5.71
C LEU A 262 -17.20 -11.16 -6.33
N LEU A 263 -17.05 -10.59 -7.53
CA LEU A 263 -18.14 -9.91 -8.23
C LEU A 263 -19.31 -10.85 -8.56
N ALA A 264 -19.04 -12.11 -8.87
CA ALA A 264 -20.08 -13.12 -9.12
C ALA A 264 -20.93 -13.35 -7.85
N ASP A 265 -20.28 -13.54 -6.70
CA ASP A 265 -20.96 -13.77 -5.42
C ASP A 265 -21.70 -12.51 -4.94
N LEU A 266 -21.14 -11.32 -5.13
CA LEU A 266 -21.84 -10.05 -4.83
C LEU A 266 -23.11 -9.88 -5.67
N ARG A 267 -23.08 -10.22 -6.97
CA ARG A 267 -24.27 -10.20 -7.83
C ARG A 267 -25.31 -11.22 -7.39
N LYS A 268 -24.87 -12.43 -7.01
CA LYS A 268 -25.76 -13.46 -6.49
C LYS A 268 -26.41 -13.04 -5.17
N ALA A 269 -25.69 -12.35 -4.29
CA ALA A 269 -26.22 -11.81 -3.04
C ALA A 269 -27.35 -10.78 -3.24
N LEU A 270 -27.39 -10.07 -4.37
CA LEU A 270 -28.54 -9.20 -4.70
C LEU A 270 -29.81 -9.97 -5.08
N ILE A 271 -29.66 -11.20 -5.59
CA ILE A 271 -30.76 -12.05 -6.06
C ILE A 271 -31.25 -12.96 -4.93
N SER A 272 -30.34 -13.67 -4.27
CA SER A 272 -30.59 -14.63 -3.20
C SER A 272 -29.86 -14.23 -1.91
N PRO A 273 -30.28 -13.14 -1.24
CA PRO A 273 -29.54 -12.58 -0.10
C PRO A 273 -29.47 -13.52 1.11
N ASN A 274 -30.47 -14.38 1.30
CA ASN A 274 -30.59 -15.25 2.47
C ASN A 274 -30.13 -16.70 2.23
N GLU A 275 -29.55 -16.99 1.05
CA GLU A 275 -28.97 -18.30 0.77
C GLU A 275 -27.50 -18.35 1.19
N ASP A 276 -27.09 -19.45 1.81
CA ASP A 276 -25.68 -19.71 2.14
C ASP A 276 -25.00 -20.43 0.97
N PHE A 277 -24.62 -19.67 -0.05
CA PHE A 277 -23.91 -20.20 -1.22
C PHE A 277 -22.39 -19.99 -1.17
N VAL A 278 -21.89 -19.26 -0.17
CA VAL A 278 -20.47 -18.93 -0.07
C VAL A 278 -19.75 -19.99 0.74
N VAL A 279 -19.02 -20.84 0.04
CA VAL A 279 -18.21 -21.88 0.67
C VAL A 279 -16.86 -21.30 1.08
N ILE A 280 -16.57 -21.37 2.38
CA ILE A 280 -15.23 -21.17 2.95
C ILE A 280 -14.72 -22.57 3.31
N ALA A 281 -13.63 -23.01 2.66
CA ALA A 281 -13.08 -24.33 2.92
C ALA A 281 -12.78 -24.51 4.43
N PRO A 282 -13.20 -25.64 5.04
CA PRO A 282 -12.91 -25.91 6.45
C PRO A 282 -11.40 -25.93 6.66
N VAL A 283 -10.97 -25.47 7.84
CA VAL A 283 -9.55 -25.49 8.22
C VAL A 283 -9.12 -26.95 8.34
N SER A 284 -8.43 -27.48 7.32
CA SER A 284 -7.63 -28.67 7.52
C SER A 284 -6.58 -28.33 8.58
N GLN A 285 -6.50 -29.10 9.66
CA GLN A 285 -5.58 -28.88 10.78
C GLN A 285 -4.09 -29.02 10.41
N GLU A 286 -3.76 -29.23 9.14
CA GLU A 286 -2.40 -29.35 8.66
C GLU A 286 -1.89 -28.00 8.15
N LYS A 287 -1.04 -27.36 8.97
CA LYS A 287 -0.29 -26.10 8.77
C LYS A 287 -0.89 -24.81 9.35
N THR A 288 -1.32 -24.85 10.61
CA THR A 288 -1.11 -23.68 11.49
C THR A 288 0.36 -23.67 11.89
N ARG A 289 1.22 -22.96 11.15
CA ARG A 289 2.54 -22.58 11.68
C ARG A 289 2.30 -21.57 12.79
N VAL A 290 2.34 -22.04 14.04
CA VAL A 290 2.50 -21.17 15.20
C VAL A 290 3.87 -20.50 15.06
N ILE A 291 3.86 -19.17 14.93
CA ILE A 291 5.08 -18.35 14.93
C ILE A 291 5.78 -18.57 16.27
N GLY A 292 7.07 -18.90 16.25
CA GLY A 292 7.85 -19.14 17.47
C GLY A 292 8.11 -17.85 18.26
N GLU A 293 8.22 -17.96 19.58
CA GLU A 293 8.50 -16.83 20.48
C GLU A 293 9.78 -16.05 20.07
N GLU A 294 10.73 -16.68 19.38
CA GLU A 294 11.96 -16.04 18.89
C GLU A 294 11.72 -15.02 17.76
N GLU A 295 10.80 -15.29 16.82
CA GLU A 295 10.44 -14.31 15.77
C GLU A 295 9.66 -13.13 16.38
N ILE A 296 8.84 -13.39 17.40
CA ILE A 296 8.12 -12.37 18.16
C ILE A 296 9.11 -11.50 18.96
N ASN A 297 10.12 -12.12 19.57
CA ASN A 297 11.16 -11.40 20.30
C ASN A 297 12.06 -10.59 19.38
N LYS A 298 12.32 -11.02 18.14
CA LYS A 298 12.99 -10.19 17.13
C LYS A 298 12.19 -8.93 16.79
N ILE A 299 10.89 -9.07 16.54
CA ILE A 299 10.01 -7.93 16.22
C ILE A 299 9.91 -6.96 17.41
N LYS A 300 9.82 -7.48 18.64
CA LYS A 300 9.84 -6.67 19.87
C LYS A 300 11.20 -6.02 20.12
N GLN A 301 12.31 -6.70 19.85
CA GLN A 301 13.66 -6.15 20.02
C GLN A 301 13.97 -5.06 18.99
N GLU A 302 13.51 -5.23 17.75
CA GLU A 302 13.64 -4.20 16.70
C GLU A 302 12.78 -2.96 16.97
N THR A 303 11.75 -3.05 17.83
CA THR A 303 10.92 -1.91 18.28
C THR A 303 11.24 -1.40 19.69
N SER A 304 12.21 -2.01 20.39
CA SER A 304 12.55 -1.69 21.79
C SER A 304 13.21 -0.32 22.00
N ASN A 305 13.56 0.41 20.94
CA ASN A 305 14.08 1.79 21.06
C ASN A 305 12.98 2.86 21.11
N ILE A 306 11.70 2.48 21.16
CA ILE A 306 10.55 3.42 21.09
C ILE A 306 9.59 3.28 22.29
N TYR A 307 9.97 2.57 23.36
CA TYR A 307 9.21 2.58 24.61
C TYR A 307 9.93 3.37 25.70
N LEU A 308 9.32 4.50 26.07
CA LEU A 308 9.44 5.03 27.43
C LEU A 308 8.94 3.95 28.40
N SER A 309 9.70 3.72 29.47
CA SER A 309 9.46 2.69 30.48
C SER A 309 8.11 2.82 31.17
N ASP A 310 7.56 1.68 31.62
CA ASP A 310 6.28 1.49 32.36
C ASP A 310 6.14 2.28 33.69
N GLU A 311 7.01 3.23 33.97
CA GLU A 311 7.00 4.06 35.19
C GLU A 311 6.27 5.41 35.01
N ASP A 312 5.94 5.84 33.79
CA ASP A 312 5.27 7.13 33.53
C ASP A 312 3.74 7.04 33.34
N VAL A 313 3.15 5.84 33.36
CA VAL A 313 1.70 5.62 33.08
C VAL A 313 0.82 5.80 34.34
N VAL A 314 1.39 6.23 35.47
CA VAL A 314 0.65 6.46 36.74
C VAL A 314 0.65 7.94 37.13
N SER A 315 0.26 8.81 36.21
CA SER A 315 -0.34 10.11 36.55
C SER A 315 -1.19 10.58 35.37
N HIS A 316 -2.37 11.15 35.64
CA HIS A 316 -3.42 11.64 34.71
C HIS A 316 -4.70 10.81 34.58
N ASN A 317 -4.84 9.66 35.25
CA ASN A 317 -6.15 9.03 35.41
C ASN A 317 -6.90 9.56 36.64
N GLN A 318 -7.29 10.84 36.59
CA GLN A 318 -8.30 11.44 37.48
C GLN A 318 -8.82 12.71 36.80
N ASN A 319 -9.70 12.55 35.81
CA ASN A 319 -10.89 13.38 35.57
C ASN A 319 -11.50 12.98 34.22
N HIS A 320 -12.83 12.95 34.18
CA HIS A 320 -13.70 12.56 33.05
C HIS A 320 -14.11 11.09 32.96
N ARG A 321 -14.63 10.58 34.08
CA ARG A 321 -15.70 9.59 34.06
C ARG A 321 -16.92 10.20 34.75
N ASP A 322 -17.64 11.06 34.04
CA ASP A 322 -19.01 11.49 34.37
C ASP A 322 -19.56 12.43 33.29
N LYS A 323 -20.21 11.84 32.27
CA LYS A 323 -21.36 12.41 31.52
C LYS A 323 -21.59 11.59 30.25
N PHE A 324 -22.28 10.47 30.37
CA PHE A 324 -23.09 9.94 29.26
C PHE A 324 -24.21 9.11 29.86
N GLU A 325 -25.22 9.80 30.40
CA GLU A 325 -26.58 9.26 30.50
C GLU A 325 -27.60 10.40 30.36
N LYS A 326 -28.67 10.12 29.59
CA LYS A 326 -29.83 10.95 29.21
C LYS A 326 -29.54 11.94 28.07
N ARG A 327 -30.30 12.00 26.97
CA ARG A 327 -31.75 11.73 26.79
C ARG A 327 -32.11 11.68 25.29
N ASP A 328 -33.07 10.83 24.94
CA ASP A 328 -33.86 10.90 23.70
C ASP A 328 -34.68 12.21 23.60
N ARG A 329 -34.87 12.72 22.37
CA ARG A 329 -36.17 12.94 21.68
C ARG A 329 -36.14 14.12 20.70
N PHE A 330 -36.65 13.85 19.49
CA PHE A 330 -37.01 14.78 18.39
C PHE A 330 -37.87 15.98 18.82
N GLU A 331 -37.69 17.13 18.15
CA GLU A 331 -38.73 17.86 17.41
C GLU A 331 -38.11 18.93 16.48
N GLU A 332 -38.80 19.17 15.36
CA GLU A 332 -38.52 20.09 14.25
C GLU A 332 -38.85 21.56 14.59
N ASP A 333 -38.17 22.51 13.94
CA ASP A 333 -38.74 23.61 13.12
C ASP A 333 -37.80 24.84 13.02
N ASP A 334 -37.42 25.12 11.77
CA ASP A 334 -37.46 26.37 11.01
C ASP A 334 -36.74 27.69 11.42
N GLU A 335 -36.13 28.23 10.34
CA GLU A 335 -35.94 29.63 9.92
C GLU A 335 -34.75 30.47 10.44
N ASP A 336 -33.86 30.74 9.48
CA ASP A 336 -33.28 32.04 9.06
C ASP A 336 -32.83 33.07 10.12
N ASP A 337 -31.55 33.41 10.13
CA ASP A 337 -31.06 34.67 9.52
C ASP A 337 -29.55 34.88 9.75
N GLU A 338 -28.96 35.58 8.79
CA GLU A 338 -27.59 36.09 8.79
C GLU A 338 -27.26 36.98 10.00
N GLU A 339 -26.01 36.97 10.49
CA GLU A 339 -25.17 38.18 10.46
C GLU A 339 -23.74 37.91 10.97
N ALA A 340 -22.82 38.66 10.37
CA ALA A 340 -21.39 38.72 10.61
C ALA A 340 -21.03 39.42 11.93
N TYR A 341 -19.94 39.00 12.58
CA TYR A 341 -19.10 39.90 13.36
C TYR A 341 -17.61 39.54 13.22
N ASP A 342 -16.87 40.62 13.04
CA ASP A 342 -15.43 40.79 12.97
C ASP A 342 -14.74 40.64 14.35
N ASP A 343 -13.46 40.30 14.24
CA ASP A 343 -12.28 40.66 15.05
C ASP A 343 -12.08 40.28 16.53
N ASP A 344 -10.80 39.94 16.74
CA ASP A 344 -9.96 40.08 17.94
C ASP A 344 -10.22 39.21 19.18
N GLU A 345 -9.33 38.25 19.44
CA GLU A 345 -8.47 38.37 20.63
C GLU A 345 -7.18 37.52 20.54
N LEU A 346 -6.07 38.22 20.75
CA LEU A 346 -4.70 37.74 20.89
C LEU A 346 -4.48 37.12 22.27
N GLU A 347 -3.76 36.00 22.36
CA GLU A 347 -3.06 35.62 23.60
C GLU A 347 -1.54 35.80 23.43
N GLU A 348 -1.00 36.73 24.22
CA GLU A 348 0.40 37.14 24.30
C GLU A 348 1.28 36.11 25.02
N MET A 349 2.53 35.99 24.54
CA MET A 349 3.61 35.19 25.14
C MET A 349 4.32 35.87 26.33
N ASN A 350 4.80 35.04 27.25
CA ASN A 350 5.47 35.35 28.52
C ASN A 350 6.90 35.97 28.38
N PRO A 351 7.27 37.07 29.08
CA PRO A 351 8.44 37.91 28.74
C PRO A 351 9.74 37.59 29.50
N LYS A 352 10.30 36.38 29.38
CA LYS A 352 11.58 36.04 30.08
C LYS A 352 12.71 35.43 29.25
N MET A 353 12.61 35.36 27.92
CA MET A 353 13.67 34.74 27.10
C MET A 353 14.47 35.69 26.19
N ASP A 354 14.20 37.00 26.20
CA ASP A 354 14.85 37.95 25.29
C ASP A 354 16.19 38.55 25.76
N LYS A 355 16.61 38.34 27.02
CA LYS A 355 17.88 38.91 27.53
C LYS A 355 19.08 37.98 27.42
N ALA A 356 18.90 36.70 27.08
CA ALA A 356 19.99 35.74 26.95
C ALA A 356 20.57 35.67 25.52
N ILE A 357 19.72 35.87 24.50
CA ILE A 357 20.12 35.76 23.08
C ILE A 357 20.90 36.99 22.62
N THR A 358 20.55 38.19 23.09
CA THR A 358 21.25 39.44 22.76
C THR A 358 22.64 39.53 23.40
N ILE A 359 22.85 38.94 24.58
CA ILE A 359 24.17 38.96 25.26
C ILE A 359 25.15 37.98 24.58
N MET A 360 24.69 36.82 24.08
CA MET A 360 25.54 35.88 23.35
C MET A 360 25.96 36.42 21.96
N GLY A 361 25.07 37.17 21.28
CA GLY A 361 25.38 37.79 19.99
C GLY A 361 26.50 38.85 20.07
N ILE A 362 26.56 39.62 21.15
CA ILE A 362 27.61 40.63 21.36
C ILE A 362 28.97 39.96 21.62
N ALA A 363 29.00 38.85 22.36
CA ALA A 363 30.24 38.12 22.63
C ALA A 363 30.84 37.46 21.37
N ALA A 364 30.00 36.91 20.49
CA ALA A 364 30.43 36.32 19.22
C ALA A 364 30.96 37.39 18.24
N GLY A 365 30.31 38.56 18.18
CA GLY A 365 30.77 39.69 17.36
C GLY A 365 32.13 40.24 17.81
N VAL A 366 32.39 40.33 19.11
CA VAL A 366 33.67 40.81 19.65
C VAL A 366 34.82 39.84 19.33
N ILE A 367 34.57 38.53 19.38
CA ILE A 367 35.57 37.50 19.04
C ILE A 367 35.94 37.54 17.55
N ILE A 368 34.95 37.74 16.67
CA ILE A 368 35.16 37.86 15.23
C ILE A 368 35.94 39.14 14.90
N VAL A 369 35.63 40.26 15.54
CA VAL A 369 36.37 41.52 15.36
C VAL A 369 37.80 41.40 15.90
N ALA A 370 38.02 40.72 17.03
CA ALA A 370 39.36 40.46 17.55
C ALA A 370 40.20 39.57 16.62
N LEU A 371 39.58 38.56 15.98
CA LEU A 371 40.24 37.72 14.98
C LEU A 371 40.58 38.51 13.70
N ILE A 372 39.71 39.40 13.24
CA ILE A 372 39.98 40.28 12.09
C ILE A 372 41.11 41.26 12.42
N ILE A 373 41.14 41.85 13.63
CA ILE A 373 42.23 42.72 14.08
C ILE A 373 43.54 41.92 14.21
N PHE A 374 43.50 40.69 14.71
CA PHE A 374 44.68 39.82 14.79
C PHE A 374 45.24 39.48 13.40
N ILE A 375 44.38 39.18 12.43
CA ILE A 375 44.77 38.92 11.04
C ILE A 375 45.35 40.20 10.40
N LEU A 376 44.79 41.37 10.66
CA LEU A 376 45.31 42.66 10.15
C LEU A 376 46.64 43.07 10.80
N VAL A 377 46.84 42.80 12.09
CA VAL A 377 48.12 43.04 12.78
C VAL A 377 49.20 42.05 12.31
N SER A 378 48.81 40.81 11.99
CA SER A 378 49.75 39.80 11.46
C SER A 378 50.12 40.04 9.99
N PHE A 379 49.32 40.80 9.22
CA PHE A 379 49.62 41.16 7.82
C PHE A 379 50.36 42.50 7.65
N PHE A 380 50.35 43.39 8.66
CA PHE A 380 50.97 44.73 8.59
C PHE A 380 52.08 45.01 9.62
N GLY A 381 52.50 43.99 10.37
CA GLY A 381 53.49 44.11 11.44
C GLY A 381 54.94 43.86 11.02
N ASP A 382 55.48 44.55 10.00
CA ASP A 382 56.94 44.71 9.87
C ASP A 382 57.38 45.95 9.06
N PHE A 383 56.73 47.09 9.30
CA PHE A 383 57.19 48.40 8.80
C PHE A 383 57.97 49.13 9.91
N LYS A 384 59.28 48.87 10.00
CA LYS A 384 60.19 49.56 10.93
C LYS A 384 60.70 50.87 10.31
N PHE A 385 60.01 51.95 10.67
CA PHE A 385 60.34 53.35 10.39
C PHE A 385 61.65 53.75 11.09
N GLY A 386 62.68 54.11 10.32
CA GLY A 386 63.93 54.67 10.80
C GLY A 386 63.87 56.20 10.86
N GLY A 387 64.20 56.78 12.02
CA GLY A 387 64.27 58.23 12.25
C GLY A 387 65.61 58.68 12.84
N SER A 388 66.46 59.22 11.96
CA SER A 388 67.42 60.33 12.10
C SER A 388 68.38 60.44 13.30
N SER A 389 69.69 60.47 13.02
CA SER A 389 70.55 61.61 13.40
C SER A 389 71.95 61.61 12.75
N ASN A 390 72.33 62.82 12.30
CA ASN A 390 73.66 63.44 12.16
C ASN A 390 74.66 63.08 11.02
N LYS A 391 74.76 64.06 10.10
CA LYS A 391 75.92 64.85 9.63
C LYS A 391 77.24 64.17 9.18
N ALA A 392 77.58 64.58 7.95
CA ALA A 392 78.88 65.04 7.42
C ALA A 392 79.72 64.08 6.58
N ASN A 393 80.04 64.57 5.37
CA ASN A 393 81.16 64.28 4.45
C ASN A 393 81.65 62.83 4.29
N THR A 394 81.71 62.35 3.04
CA THR A 394 82.91 62.40 2.17
C THR A 394 82.67 61.48 0.96
N GLU A 395 83.18 61.91 -0.18
CA GLU A 395 83.24 61.23 -1.48
C GLU A 395 83.75 59.79 -1.40
N THR A 396 83.16 58.88 -2.18
CA THR A 396 83.92 57.94 -3.02
C THR A 396 83.00 57.30 -4.08
N SER A 397 83.37 57.49 -5.34
CA SER A 397 82.85 56.76 -6.50
C SER A 397 83.10 55.26 -6.37
N GLU A 398 82.20 54.42 -6.91
CA GLU A 398 82.55 53.25 -7.73
C GLU A 398 81.31 52.61 -8.40
N THR A 399 81.26 52.77 -9.73
CA THR A 399 80.68 51.89 -10.77
C THR A 399 79.37 51.10 -10.53
N GLN A 400 78.29 51.64 -11.08
CA GLN A 400 77.00 50.99 -11.35
C GLN A 400 77.14 49.95 -12.49
N THR A 401 76.81 48.69 -12.24
CA THR A 401 76.38 47.74 -13.28
C THR A 401 74.93 47.40 -13.00
N ASP A 402 74.00 47.86 -13.85
CA ASP A 402 72.58 47.55 -13.71
C ASP A 402 72.34 46.11 -14.18
N GLY A 403 72.20 45.17 -13.24
CA GLY A 403 71.71 43.82 -13.52
C GLY A 403 70.21 43.81 -13.82
N ILE A 404 69.78 42.86 -14.65
CA ILE A 404 68.39 42.62 -15.06
C ILE A 404 67.68 41.86 -13.94
N GLU A 405 66.54 42.35 -13.46
CA GLU A 405 65.74 41.65 -12.44
C GLU A 405 65.06 40.40 -13.01
N VAL A 406 65.23 39.27 -12.32
CA VAL A 406 64.62 37.98 -12.67
C VAL A 406 63.13 37.99 -12.25
N PRO A 407 62.17 37.78 -13.18
CA PRO A 407 60.74 37.69 -12.87
C PRO A 407 60.37 36.48 -11.98
N ASP A 408 59.21 36.51 -11.32
CA ASP A 408 58.63 35.32 -10.68
C ASP A 408 57.89 34.47 -11.72
N LEU A 409 58.35 33.24 -11.89
CA LEU A 409 57.90 32.29 -12.89
C LEU A 409 57.05 31.17 -12.27
N LYS A 410 56.93 31.10 -10.94
CA LYS A 410 56.16 30.05 -10.26
C LYS A 410 54.69 30.11 -10.67
N GLY A 411 54.09 28.95 -10.94
CA GLY A 411 52.71 28.82 -11.43
C GLY A 411 52.51 29.06 -12.93
N LEU A 412 53.52 29.56 -13.65
CA LEU A 412 53.47 29.65 -15.12
C LEU A 412 53.83 28.31 -15.77
N THR A 413 53.38 28.10 -17.00
CA THR A 413 53.89 27.02 -17.85
C THR A 413 55.30 27.35 -18.39
N PHE A 414 56.01 26.32 -18.86
CA PHE A 414 57.36 26.52 -19.41
C PHE A 414 57.38 27.51 -20.60
N ASP A 415 56.35 27.48 -21.45
CA ASP A 415 56.28 28.34 -22.63
C ASP A 415 55.99 29.80 -22.26
N GLU A 416 55.08 30.04 -21.32
CA GLU A 416 54.79 31.39 -20.79
C GLU A 416 56.01 32.00 -20.09
N ALA A 417 56.70 31.21 -19.27
CA ALA A 417 57.93 31.65 -18.60
C ALA A 417 59.06 31.95 -19.60
N LYS A 418 59.15 31.18 -20.68
CA LYS A 418 60.12 31.40 -21.75
C LYS A 418 59.88 32.72 -22.48
N GLU A 419 58.61 33.04 -22.78
CA GLU A 419 58.26 34.32 -23.39
C GLU A 419 58.61 35.51 -22.48
N GLN A 420 58.28 35.42 -21.19
CA GLN A 420 58.63 36.46 -20.21
C GLN A 420 60.13 36.68 -20.07
N LEU A 421 60.92 35.61 -19.99
CA LEU A 421 62.37 35.72 -19.84
C LEU A 421 63.05 36.25 -21.10
N ASN A 422 62.60 35.81 -22.29
CA ASN A 422 63.12 36.32 -23.57
C ASN A 422 62.87 37.83 -23.72
N ALA A 423 61.71 38.33 -23.29
CA ALA A 423 61.40 39.76 -23.29
C ALA A 423 62.34 40.59 -22.40
N LYS A 424 63.02 39.96 -21.43
CA LYS A 424 64.01 40.56 -20.53
C LYS A 424 65.46 40.25 -20.91
N GLY A 425 65.71 39.52 -22.01
CA GLY A 425 67.06 39.12 -22.41
C GLY A 425 67.68 38.04 -21.52
N LEU A 426 66.84 37.21 -20.88
CA LEU A 426 67.24 36.06 -20.05
C LEU A 426 66.87 34.76 -20.76
N GLY A 427 67.65 33.69 -20.53
CA GLY A 427 67.37 32.35 -21.03
C GLY A 427 66.58 31.51 -20.03
N ILE A 428 65.97 30.41 -20.49
CA ILE A 428 65.31 29.43 -19.62
C ILE A 428 65.82 28.02 -19.92
N LYS A 429 66.00 27.21 -18.88
CA LYS A 429 66.35 25.79 -18.99
C LYS A 429 65.50 24.96 -18.03
N LYS A 430 64.95 23.86 -18.53
CA LYS A 430 64.23 22.89 -17.70
C LYS A 430 65.23 22.00 -16.98
N ASN A 431 65.10 21.87 -15.65
CA ASN A 431 65.87 20.90 -14.88
C ASN A 431 65.47 19.47 -15.23
N ALA A 432 66.43 18.55 -15.12
CA ALA A 432 66.17 17.13 -15.32
C ALA A 432 65.38 16.58 -14.12
N GLY A 433 64.06 16.49 -14.27
CA GLY A 433 63.15 15.96 -13.26
C GLY A 433 61.93 16.85 -13.04
N THR A 434 60.96 16.31 -12.30
CA THR A 434 59.73 17.00 -11.87
C THR A 434 59.53 16.74 -10.37
N VAL A 435 58.82 17.63 -9.68
CA VAL A 435 58.52 17.48 -8.25
C VAL A 435 57.01 17.50 -8.01
N ALA A 436 56.51 16.71 -7.06
CA ALA A 436 55.10 16.75 -6.69
C ALA A 436 54.77 18.08 -6.00
N SER A 437 53.61 18.66 -6.31
CA SER A 437 53.13 19.88 -5.69
C SER A 437 51.62 19.81 -5.43
N ASP A 438 51.23 20.23 -4.24
CA ASP A 438 49.84 20.46 -3.85
C ASP A 438 49.33 21.86 -4.23
N GLN A 439 50.24 22.78 -4.54
CA GLN A 439 49.95 24.17 -4.91
C GLN A 439 49.94 24.45 -6.42
N TYR A 440 50.70 23.68 -7.21
CA TYR A 440 50.84 23.91 -8.67
C TYR A 440 50.45 22.67 -9.48
N ASP A 441 49.63 22.87 -10.52
CA ASP A 441 49.14 21.83 -11.42
C ASP A 441 50.26 21.21 -12.26
N GLU A 442 50.03 20.01 -12.81
CA GLU A 442 51.02 19.31 -13.65
C GLU A 442 51.49 20.20 -14.82
N GLY A 443 52.81 20.33 -14.97
CA GLY A 443 53.43 21.15 -16.02
C GLY A 443 53.70 22.61 -15.65
N GLN A 444 53.22 23.11 -14.51
CA GLN A 444 53.55 24.44 -14.00
C GLN A 444 54.91 24.47 -13.28
N ILE A 445 55.57 25.62 -13.22
CA ILE A 445 56.86 25.80 -12.54
C ILE A 445 56.66 25.83 -11.01
N VAL A 446 57.35 24.95 -10.29
CA VAL A 446 57.33 24.85 -8.82
C VAL A 446 58.49 25.63 -8.20
N SER A 447 59.64 25.65 -8.86
CA SER A 447 60.81 26.39 -8.42
C SER A 447 61.61 26.91 -9.59
N GLN A 448 62.30 28.02 -9.34
CA GLN A 448 63.22 28.66 -10.28
C GLN A 448 64.56 28.94 -9.59
N THR A 449 65.62 29.07 -10.38
CA THR A 449 66.93 29.54 -9.91
C THR A 449 67.61 30.31 -11.04
N PRO A 450 68.03 31.58 -10.86
CA PRO A 450 67.95 32.40 -9.63
C PRO A 450 66.52 32.73 -9.17
N ASP A 451 66.38 33.07 -7.88
CA ASP A 451 65.09 33.45 -7.28
C ASP A 451 64.53 34.74 -7.88
N ALA A 452 63.22 34.93 -7.76
CA ALA A 452 62.55 36.14 -8.23
C ALA A 452 63.13 37.40 -7.57
N LEU A 453 63.12 38.51 -8.33
CA LEU A 453 63.62 39.84 -7.93
C LEU A 453 65.13 39.92 -7.68
N THR A 454 65.89 38.86 -7.99
CA THR A 454 67.36 38.91 -7.98
C THR A 454 67.89 39.61 -9.24
N LYS A 455 69.02 40.33 -9.13
CA LYS A 455 69.69 40.95 -10.28
C LYS A 455 70.62 39.92 -10.95
N ALA A 456 70.38 39.66 -12.23
CA ALA A 456 71.17 38.75 -13.07
C ALA A 456 71.81 39.50 -14.25
N GLU A 457 72.92 38.98 -14.76
CA GLU A 457 73.55 39.53 -15.96
C GLU A 457 72.72 39.18 -17.21
N ALA A 458 72.85 39.98 -18.27
CA ALA A 458 72.21 39.70 -19.55
C ALA A 458 72.64 38.32 -20.09
N ASN A 459 71.70 37.54 -20.62
CA ASN A 459 71.87 36.15 -21.06
C ASN A 459 72.05 35.11 -19.94
N THR A 460 71.82 35.46 -18.67
CA THR A 460 71.72 34.47 -17.60
C THR A 460 70.58 33.50 -17.89
N THR A 461 70.81 32.20 -17.68
CA THR A 461 69.79 31.16 -17.87
C THR A 461 69.12 30.84 -16.54
N VAL A 462 67.80 31.01 -16.46
CA VAL A 462 66.99 30.61 -15.31
C VAL A 462 66.66 29.13 -15.43
N GLU A 463 67.08 28.35 -14.45
CA GLU A 463 66.74 26.94 -14.33
C GLU A 463 65.40 26.77 -13.61
N VAL A 464 64.48 26.01 -14.19
CA VAL A 464 63.13 25.81 -13.63
C VAL A 464 62.83 24.32 -13.44
N THR A 465 62.11 24.01 -12.36
CA THR A 465 61.61 22.65 -12.05
C THR A 465 60.10 22.64 -12.18
N LEU A 466 59.55 21.67 -12.93
CA LEU A 466 58.10 21.58 -13.17
C LEU A 466 57.41 20.66 -12.16
N SER A 467 56.13 20.93 -11.93
CA SER A 467 55.22 20.11 -11.12
C SER A 467 54.88 18.82 -11.86
N SER A 468 54.88 17.70 -11.14
CA SER A 468 54.29 16.43 -11.59
C SER A 468 52.84 16.24 -11.15
N GLY A 469 52.20 17.28 -10.60
CA GLY A 469 50.86 17.22 -10.00
C GLY A 469 50.86 16.83 -8.52
N LYS A 470 49.66 16.68 -7.94
CA LYS A 470 49.47 16.21 -6.55
C LYS A 470 50.07 14.81 -6.38
N GLY A 471 50.80 14.60 -5.29
CA GLY A 471 51.61 13.39 -5.07
C GLY A 471 50.82 12.08 -5.10
N GLU A 472 51.54 10.97 -5.25
CA GLU A 472 50.97 9.62 -5.20
C GLU A 472 50.43 9.33 -3.79
N VAL A 473 49.17 8.88 -3.73
CA VAL A 473 48.46 8.49 -2.50
C VAL A 473 48.27 6.97 -2.53
N SER A 474 48.28 6.35 -1.35
CA SER A 474 48.05 4.91 -1.22
C SER A 474 46.57 4.58 -1.43
N VAL A 475 46.27 3.60 -2.29
CA VAL A 475 44.90 3.14 -2.56
C VAL A 475 44.35 2.39 -1.35
N PRO A 476 43.22 2.82 -0.75
CA PRO A 476 42.65 2.17 0.42
C PRO A 476 42.05 0.79 0.09
N SER A 477 41.94 -0.07 1.11
CA SER A 477 41.27 -1.37 0.98
C SER A 477 39.77 -1.22 1.14
N VAL A 478 39.03 -1.62 0.10
CA VAL A 478 37.56 -1.61 0.04
C VAL A 478 36.97 -2.98 -0.32
N THR A 479 37.81 -3.98 -0.55
CA THR A 479 37.35 -5.36 -0.76
C THR A 479 36.60 -5.87 0.46
N GLY A 480 35.44 -6.51 0.26
CA GLY A 480 34.54 -7.00 1.31
C GLY A 480 33.66 -5.93 1.96
N MET A 481 33.88 -4.64 1.69
CA MET A 481 32.97 -3.57 2.14
C MET A 481 31.69 -3.57 1.31
N ASP A 482 30.62 -3.02 1.88
CA ASP A 482 29.43 -2.68 1.11
C ASP A 482 29.74 -1.61 0.06
N GLU A 483 29.00 -1.63 -1.05
CA GLU A 483 29.18 -0.71 -2.18
C GLU A 483 29.25 0.77 -1.76
N THR A 484 28.40 1.18 -0.81
CA THR A 484 28.30 2.59 -0.41
C THR A 484 29.54 3.02 0.38
N THR A 485 29.95 2.21 1.34
CA THR A 485 31.17 2.44 2.13
C THR A 485 32.41 2.41 1.25
N ALA A 486 32.52 1.44 0.34
CA ALA A 486 33.63 1.34 -0.60
C ALA A 486 33.76 2.60 -1.47
N TYR A 487 32.64 3.08 -2.02
CA TYR A 487 32.60 4.27 -2.87
C TYR A 487 33.03 5.53 -2.12
N ASN A 488 32.53 5.71 -0.90
CA ASN A 488 32.88 6.87 -0.06
C ASN A 488 34.35 6.84 0.39
N THR A 489 34.87 5.68 0.77
CA THR A 489 36.28 5.54 1.19
C THR A 489 37.25 5.89 0.06
N LEU A 490 36.97 5.46 -1.17
CA LEU A 490 37.79 5.80 -2.34
C LEU A 490 37.71 7.29 -2.69
N THR A 491 36.50 7.85 -2.71
CA THR A 491 36.28 9.28 -3.00
C THR A 491 36.96 10.18 -1.97
N ASN A 492 36.82 9.88 -0.68
CA ASN A 492 37.46 10.63 0.40
C ASN A 492 39.00 10.52 0.38
N SER A 493 39.53 9.43 -0.19
CA SER A 493 40.98 9.24 -0.39
C SER A 493 41.48 9.90 -1.68
N GLY A 494 40.61 10.65 -2.37
CA GLY A 494 40.96 11.40 -3.58
C GLY A 494 41.03 10.55 -4.84
N PHE A 495 40.35 9.40 -4.90
CA PHE A 495 40.25 8.54 -6.09
C PHE A 495 38.86 8.58 -6.72
N THR A 496 38.76 8.18 -7.98
CA THR A 496 37.50 8.09 -8.73
C THR A 496 37.04 6.62 -8.83
N PRO A 497 36.09 6.15 -8.01
CA PRO A 497 35.64 4.75 -8.08
C PRO A 497 34.84 4.46 -9.36
N VAL A 498 35.17 3.34 -10.03
CA VAL A 498 34.47 2.83 -11.23
C VAL A 498 33.85 1.48 -10.90
N LYS A 499 32.55 1.31 -11.13
CA LYS A 499 31.82 0.09 -10.75
C LYS A 499 31.77 -0.92 -11.89
N ASP A 500 31.91 -2.19 -11.54
CA ASP A 500 31.62 -3.35 -12.38
C ASP A 500 30.93 -4.42 -11.52
N TYR A 501 30.38 -5.46 -12.14
CA TYR A 501 29.61 -6.48 -11.44
C TYR A 501 29.97 -7.89 -11.87
N ALA A 502 30.06 -8.80 -10.92
CA ALA A 502 30.25 -10.23 -11.16
C ALA A 502 29.45 -11.07 -10.17
N TYR A 503 29.16 -12.32 -10.53
CA TYR A 503 28.58 -13.28 -9.59
C TYR A 503 29.68 -13.85 -8.68
N SER A 504 29.34 -14.08 -7.42
CA SER A 504 30.23 -14.69 -6.43
C SER A 504 29.41 -15.45 -5.40
N ALA A 505 29.71 -16.72 -5.21
CA ALA A 505 29.13 -17.54 -4.14
C ALA A 505 29.74 -17.22 -2.76
N ASP A 506 30.96 -16.67 -2.72
CA ASP A 506 31.71 -16.43 -1.50
C ASP A 506 31.47 -15.03 -0.91
N VAL A 507 31.02 -14.07 -1.73
CA VAL A 507 30.83 -12.67 -1.34
C VAL A 507 29.36 -12.32 -1.40
N ALA A 508 28.81 -11.87 -0.26
CA ALA A 508 27.41 -11.45 -0.16
C ALA A 508 27.05 -10.38 -1.22
N GLN A 509 25.83 -10.48 -1.75
CA GLN A 509 25.32 -9.53 -2.75
C GLN A 509 25.43 -8.09 -2.24
N GLY A 510 25.95 -7.19 -3.09
CA GLY A 510 26.16 -5.78 -2.76
C GLY A 510 27.51 -5.45 -2.12
N ASN A 511 28.35 -6.45 -1.82
CA ASN A 511 29.71 -6.22 -1.33
C ASN A 511 30.75 -6.30 -2.46
N VAL A 512 31.88 -5.62 -2.27
CA VAL A 512 32.98 -5.61 -3.24
C VAL A 512 33.73 -6.95 -3.24
N ILE A 513 33.73 -7.62 -4.40
CA ILE A 513 34.48 -8.85 -4.69
C ILE A 513 35.97 -8.54 -4.85
N GLU A 514 36.28 -7.52 -5.64
CA GLU A 514 37.64 -7.19 -6.06
C GLU A 514 37.78 -5.69 -6.29
N GLN A 515 38.99 -5.17 -6.08
CA GLN A 515 39.35 -3.80 -6.45
C GLN A 515 40.61 -3.79 -7.33
N SER A 516 40.74 -2.81 -8.21
CA SER A 516 41.94 -2.55 -9.00
C SER A 516 42.12 -1.04 -9.22
N PRO A 517 43.27 -0.42 -8.87
CA PRO A 517 44.47 -1.03 -8.30
C PRO A 517 44.28 -1.67 -6.91
N ASN A 518 45.17 -2.61 -6.57
CA ASN A 518 45.14 -3.33 -5.30
C ASN A 518 45.37 -2.38 -4.11
N ALA A 519 44.83 -2.75 -2.96
CA ALA A 519 45.06 -2.02 -1.71
C ALA A 519 46.56 -1.83 -1.41
N GLY A 520 46.93 -0.63 -0.97
CA GLY A 520 48.30 -0.27 -0.64
C GLY A 520 49.15 0.17 -1.84
N SER A 521 48.67 0.00 -3.07
CA SER A 521 49.37 0.52 -4.26
C SER A 521 49.40 2.06 -4.26
N LEU A 522 50.42 2.64 -4.88
CA LEU A 522 50.53 4.09 -5.06
C LEU A 522 49.84 4.47 -6.37
N ALA A 523 48.90 5.41 -6.29
CA ALA A 523 48.19 5.96 -7.45
C ALA A 523 48.03 7.48 -7.28
N LYS A 524 47.84 8.21 -8.38
CA LYS A 524 47.68 9.66 -8.32
C LYS A 524 46.28 10.00 -7.84
N SER A 525 46.15 11.09 -7.10
CA SER A 525 44.82 11.61 -6.76
C SER A 525 44.07 11.97 -8.06
N GLY A 526 42.84 11.47 -8.18
CA GLY A 526 41.99 11.54 -9.38
C GLY A 526 41.94 10.25 -10.17
N ASP A 527 42.89 9.32 -9.96
CA ASP A 527 42.94 8.06 -10.70
C ASP A 527 41.70 7.18 -10.45
N ASN A 528 41.36 6.40 -11.47
CA ASN A 528 40.23 5.49 -11.41
C ASN A 528 40.57 4.23 -10.60
N VAL A 529 39.71 3.88 -9.64
CA VAL A 529 39.78 2.61 -8.92
C VAL A 529 38.55 1.78 -9.27
N LYS A 530 38.74 0.72 -10.04
CA LYS A 530 37.67 -0.23 -10.39
C LYS A 530 37.32 -1.06 -9.16
N ILE A 531 36.03 -1.15 -8.84
CA ILE A 531 35.48 -2.08 -7.85
C ILE A 531 34.48 -3.02 -8.53
N VAL A 532 34.60 -4.32 -8.28
CA VAL A 532 33.68 -5.34 -8.78
C VAL A 532 32.73 -5.72 -7.66
N ILE A 533 31.43 -5.55 -7.85
CA ILE A 533 30.40 -5.75 -6.83
C ILE A 533 29.69 -7.09 -7.05
N SER A 534 29.47 -7.84 -5.97
CA SER A 534 28.82 -9.14 -6.02
C SER A 534 27.34 -9.04 -6.36
N ARG A 535 26.93 -9.83 -7.35
CA ARG A 535 25.53 -10.10 -7.69
C ARG A 535 24.95 -11.30 -6.92
N GLY A 536 25.72 -11.91 -6.02
CA GLY A 536 25.38 -13.18 -5.37
C GLY A 536 25.78 -14.40 -6.20
N GLU A 537 25.31 -15.58 -5.80
CA GLU A 537 25.59 -16.84 -6.50
C GLU A 537 24.95 -16.86 -7.90
N GLU A 538 25.67 -17.37 -8.88
CA GLU A 538 25.19 -17.51 -10.26
C GLU A 538 24.12 -18.61 -10.30
N GLN A 539 22.85 -18.23 -10.40
CA GLN A 539 21.78 -19.20 -10.64
C GLN A 539 21.80 -19.61 -12.11
N ALA A 540 22.01 -20.90 -12.36
CA ALA A 540 21.99 -21.48 -13.69
C ALA A 540 20.69 -21.10 -14.41
N GLU A 541 20.79 -20.54 -15.61
CA GLU A 541 19.63 -20.20 -16.43
C GLU A 541 18.76 -21.45 -16.63
N ALA A 542 17.54 -21.41 -16.08
CA ALA A 542 16.55 -22.45 -16.29
C ALA A 542 16.08 -22.40 -17.75
N THR A 543 16.30 -23.49 -18.48
CA THR A 543 15.62 -23.72 -19.76
C THR A 543 14.12 -23.87 -19.46
N SER A 544 13.37 -22.78 -19.62
CA SER A 544 11.93 -22.82 -19.44
C SER A 544 11.27 -23.53 -20.63
N VAL A 545 10.31 -24.38 -20.31
CA VAL A 545 9.49 -25.15 -21.24
C VAL A 545 8.07 -24.61 -21.15
N ALA A 546 7.44 -24.35 -22.29
CA ALA A 546 6.04 -23.94 -22.33
C ALA A 546 5.11 -25.12 -22.00
N VAL A 547 4.20 -24.92 -21.06
CA VAL A 547 3.20 -25.92 -20.67
C VAL A 547 2.20 -26.15 -21.82
N PRO A 548 1.99 -27.39 -22.29
CA PRO A 548 1.06 -27.66 -23.38
C PRO A 548 -0.39 -27.52 -22.91
N GLY A 549 -1.28 -27.10 -23.80
CA GLY A 549 -2.72 -27.10 -23.57
C GLY A 549 -3.32 -28.50 -23.69
N VAL A 550 -3.84 -29.04 -22.59
CA VAL A 550 -4.42 -30.39 -22.49
C VAL A 550 -5.93 -30.40 -22.20
N THR A 551 -6.55 -29.25 -21.91
CA THR A 551 -8.00 -29.13 -21.74
C THR A 551 -8.75 -29.64 -22.99
N GLY A 552 -9.79 -30.45 -22.77
CA GLY A 552 -10.58 -31.08 -23.85
C GLY A 552 -9.92 -32.31 -24.50
N LEU A 553 -8.65 -32.60 -24.21
CA LEU A 553 -8.03 -33.87 -24.61
C LEU A 553 -8.50 -35.02 -23.73
N THR A 554 -8.34 -36.25 -24.21
CA THR A 554 -8.44 -37.45 -23.38
C THR A 554 -7.25 -37.56 -22.45
N GLU A 555 -7.40 -38.22 -21.30
CA GLU A 555 -6.31 -38.41 -20.32
C GLU A 555 -5.00 -38.92 -20.97
N ASP A 556 -5.07 -39.95 -21.82
CA ASP A 556 -3.87 -40.51 -22.48
C ASP A 556 -3.16 -39.50 -23.40
N ALA A 557 -3.94 -38.65 -24.08
CA ALA A 557 -3.42 -37.62 -24.97
C ALA A 557 -2.81 -36.46 -24.18
N ALA A 558 -3.42 -36.09 -23.05
CA ALA A 558 -2.89 -35.11 -22.11
C ALA A 558 -1.54 -35.55 -21.53
N ARG A 559 -1.46 -36.80 -21.03
CA ARG A 559 -0.21 -37.38 -20.51
C ARG A 559 0.91 -37.37 -21.55
N SER A 560 0.58 -37.76 -22.79
CA SER A 560 1.53 -37.76 -23.90
C SER A 560 2.01 -36.36 -24.25
N ALA A 561 1.11 -35.37 -24.31
CA ALA A 561 1.45 -33.98 -24.61
C ALA A 561 2.41 -33.38 -23.56
N ILE A 562 2.16 -33.62 -22.28
CA ILE A 562 2.98 -33.16 -21.15
C ILE A 562 4.39 -33.79 -21.21
N GLN A 563 4.46 -35.11 -21.39
CA GLN A 563 5.74 -35.83 -21.43
C GLN A 563 6.60 -35.46 -22.65
N ASN A 564 5.98 -35.19 -23.80
CA ASN A 564 6.70 -34.85 -25.04
C ASN A 564 7.49 -33.53 -24.95
N VAL A 565 7.05 -32.60 -24.11
CA VAL A 565 7.77 -31.34 -23.89
C VAL A 565 8.78 -31.43 -22.73
N GLY A 566 8.94 -32.60 -22.10
CA GLY A 566 9.85 -32.79 -20.98
C GLY A 566 9.31 -32.32 -19.63
N LEU A 567 7.98 -32.22 -19.49
CA LEU A 567 7.30 -31.96 -18.22
C LEU A 567 6.82 -33.27 -17.58
N ALA A 568 6.61 -33.25 -16.26
CA ALA A 568 6.08 -34.38 -15.52
C ALA A 568 4.55 -34.34 -15.47
N VAL A 569 3.89 -35.49 -15.47
CA VAL A 569 2.46 -35.54 -15.14
C VAL A 569 2.33 -35.52 -13.63
N GLY A 570 1.62 -34.52 -13.12
CA GLY A 570 1.37 -34.34 -11.70
C GLY A 570 0.14 -35.10 -11.22
N ASN A 571 -0.61 -34.48 -10.31
CA ASN A 571 -1.83 -35.03 -9.75
C ASN A 571 -2.95 -35.09 -10.80
N VAL A 572 -3.57 -36.26 -10.91
CA VAL A 572 -4.74 -36.48 -11.76
C VAL A 572 -5.94 -36.74 -10.87
N SER A 573 -6.91 -35.84 -10.90
CA SER A 573 -8.16 -35.95 -10.15
C SER A 573 -9.35 -36.01 -11.10
N SER A 574 -10.55 -36.26 -10.56
CA SER A 574 -11.78 -36.35 -11.35
C SER A 574 -12.89 -35.47 -10.77
N ALA A 575 -13.67 -34.82 -11.63
CA ALA A 575 -14.81 -34.01 -11.24
C ALA A 575 -15.97 -34.13 -12.24
N TYR A 576 -17.20 -33.86 -11.80
CA TYR A 576 -18.33 -33.75 -12.72
C TYR A 576 -18.28 -32.44 -13.51
N SER A 577 -18.76 -32.47 -14.75
CA SER A 577 -18.87 -31.31 -15.63
C SER A 577 -20.04 -31.48 -16.59
N ASP A 578 -20.93 -30.50 -16.62
CA ASP A 578 -22.07 -30.48 -17.55
C ASP A 578 -21.66 -30.08 -18.98
N SER A 579 -20.46 -29.53 -19.15
CA SER A 579 -19.96 -29.00 -20.43
C SER A 579 -18.83 -29.81 -21.05
N VAL A 580 -18.14 -30.65 -20.27
CA VAL A 580 -17.00 -31.45 -20.72
C VAL A 580 -17.38 -32.93 -20.71
N SER A 581 -17.23 -33.61 -21.85
CA SER A 581 -17.61 -35.02 -21.98
C SER A 581 -16.78 -35.90 -21.03
N SER A 582 -17.39 -36.99 -20.55
CA SER A 582 -16.71 -37.95 -19.68
C SER A 582 -15.42 -38.47 -20.32
N GLY A 583 -14.33 -38.49 -19.56
CA GLY A 583 -12.99 -38.90 -19.99
C GLY A 583 -12.13 -37.79 -20.63
N GLN A 584 -12.64 -36.56 -20.77
CA GLN A 584 -11.87 -35.41 -21.24
C GLN A 584 -11.40 -34.52 -20.08
N ILE A 585 -10.29 -33.79 -20.28
CA ILE A 585 -9.74 -32.89 -19.27
C ILE A 585 -10.61 -31.62 -19.12
N ILE A 586 -11.04 -31.33 -17.89
CA ILE A 586 -11.78 -30.12 -17.49
C ILE A 586 -10.82 -28.94 -17.34
N SER A 587 -9.74 -29.15 -16.60
CA SER A 587 -8.77 -28.10 -16.26
C SER A 587 -7.38 -28.70 -16.06
N GLN A 588 -6.37 -27.85 -16.18
CA GLN A 588 -4.97 -28.16 -15.93
C GLN A 588 -4.35 -27.08 -15.04
N SER A 589 -3.29 -27.44 -14.34
CA SER A 589 -2.42 -26.51 -13.62
C SER A 589 -0.97 -27.00 -13.69
N PRO A 590 0.00 -26.21 -14.13
CA PRO A 590 -0.14 -24.82 -14.62
C PRO A 590 -0.95 -24.70 -15.92
N VAL A 591 -1.45 -23.50 -16.22
CA VAL A 591 -2.25 -23.23 -17.43
C VAL A 591 -1.37 -23.30 -18.69
N ALA A 592 -2.00 -23.55 -19.84
CA ALA A 592 -1.31 -23.63 -21.12
C ALA A 592 -0.47 -22.38 -21.41
N ASP A 593 0.64 -22.56 -22.13
CA ASP A 593 1.63 -21.55 -22.53
C ASP A 593 2.39 -20.87 -21.37
N THR A 594 2.16 -21.29 -20.12
CA THR A 594 2.99 -20.87 -18.99
C THR A 594 4.41 -21.42 -19.17
N ALA A 595 5.42 -20.57 -19.04
CA ALA A 595 6.82 -20.99 -19.04
C ALA A 595 7.19 -21.54 -17.65
N VAL A 596 7.58 -22.82 -17.59
CA VAL A 596 7.96 -23.51 -16.34
C VAL A 596 9.28 -24.25 -16.51
N ASP A 597 9.93 -24.62 -15.41
CA ASP A 597 11.17 -25.37 -15.48
C ASP A 597 10.93 -26.78 -16.05
N ALA A 598 11.91 -27.30 -16.79
CA ALA A 598 11.86 -28.68 -17.28
C ALA A 598 11.63 -29.67 -16.11
N GLY A 599 10.75 -30.64 -16.31
CA GLY A 599 10.34 -31.59 -15.28
C GLY A 599 9.26 -31.09 -14.31
N THR A 600 8.79 -29.83 -14.42
CA THR A 600 7.66 -29.33 -13.63
C THR A 600 6.43 -30.22 -13.83
N ALA A 601 5.72 -30.52 -12.74
CA ALA A 601 4.51 -31.32 -12.75
C ALA A 601 3.31 -30.52 -13.26
N VAL A 602 2.56 -31.10 -14.21
CA VAL A 602 1.28 -30.58 -14.70
C VAL A 602 0.16 -31.46 -14.16
N ASP A 603 -0.62 -30.89 -13.25
CA ASP A 603 -1.83 -31.47 -12.69
C ASP A 603 -3.01 -31.25 -13.66
N PHE A 604 -3.97 -32.17 -13.68
CA PHE A 604 -5.20 -31.98 -14.45
C PHE A 604 -6.41 -32.75 -13.89
N VAL A 605 -7.60 -32.27 -14.23
CA VAL A 605 -8.88 -32.82 -13.74
C VAL A 605 -9.62 -33.50 -14.90
N VAL A 606 -9.99 -34.77 -14.76
CA VAL A 606 -10.73 -35.56 -15.74
C VAL A 606 -12.23 -35.44 -15.49
N SER A 607 -13.02 -35.20 -16.53
CA SER A 607 -14.48 -35.14 -16.45
C SER A 607 -15.08 -36.52 -16.21
N MET A 608 -15.96 -36.60 -15.21
CA MET A 608 -16.84 -37.75 -14.96
C MET A 608 -18.14 -37.67 -15.78
N GLY A 609 -18.37 -36.58 -16.53
CA GLY A 609 -19.64 -36.25 -17.17
C GLY A 609 -20.53 -35.39 -16.28
N ALA A 610 -21.79 -35.18 -16.67
CA ALA A 610 -22.75 -34.40 -15.89
C ALA A 610 -23.00 -35.01 -14.51
N GLU A 611 -23.19 -34.17 -13.49
CA GLU A 611 -23.46 -34.63 -12.13
C GLU A 611 -24.79 -35.39 -12.08
N PRO A 612 -24.84 -36.61 -11.51
CA PRO A 612 -26.10 -37.33 -11.37
C PRO A 612 -27.05 -36.59 -10.41
N ALA A 613 -28.29 -36.36 -10.85
CA ALA A 613 -29.30 -35.68 -10.05
C ALA A 613 -29.53 -36.39 -8.70
N GLN A 614 -29.52 -35.63 -7.60
CA GLN A 614 -29.79 -36.17 -6.26
C GLN A 614 -31.28 -36.49 -6.10
N GLU A 615 -31.62 -37.73 -5.76
CA GLU A 615 -32.98 -38.10 -5.34
C GLU A 615 -33.22 -37.62 -3.91
N VAL A 616 -34.07 -36.59 -3.74
CA VAL A 616 -34.62 -36.22 -2.44
C VAL A 616 -35.92 -37.00 -2.19
N THR A 617 -35.90 -37.93 -1.24
CA THR A 617 -37.14 -38.54 -0.72
C THR A 617 -37.74 -37.60 0.34
N PRO A 618 -38.94 -37.02 0.14
CA PRO A 618 -39.54 -36.16 1.15
C PRO A 618 -39.95 -37.00 2.37
N THR A 619 -39.64 -36.51 3.57
CA THR A 619 -40.17 -37.07 4.82
C THR A 619 -41.69 -36.90 4.84
N THR A 620 -42.42 -38.00 4.88
CA THR A 620 -43.88 -38.00 5.00
C THR A 620 -44.32 -38.19 6.45
N TYR A 621 -45.58 -37.88 6.74
CA TYR A 621 -46.17 -37.95 8.06
C TYR A 621 -47.52 -38.67 8.01
N LYS A 622 -47.88 -39.31 9.12
CA LYS A 622 -49.16 -39.98 9.34
C LYS A 622 -49.85 -39.51 10.62
N ILE A 623 -51.15 -39.70 10.64
CA ILE A 623 -51.99 -39.51 11.81
C ILE A 623 -53.01 -40.64 11.93
N ASN A 624 -53.24 -41.09 13.17
CA ASN A 624 -54.35 -41.94 13.55
C ASN A 624 -55.20 -41.18 14.56
N LEU A 625 -56.48 -40.98 14.27
CA LEU A 625 -57.43 -40.25 15.10
C LEU A 625 -58.55 -41.20 15.54
N ASN A 626 -59.00 -41.05 16.78
CA ASN A 626 -60.22 -41.68 17.27
C ASN A 626 -61.20 -40.60 17.73
N ILE A 627 -62.33 -40.48 17.01
CA ILE A 627 -63.33 -39.43 17.23
C ILE A 627 -64.50 -40.02 18.00
N LYS A 628 -64.77 -39.49 19.19
CA LYS A 628 -65.88 -39.96 20.03
C LYS A 628 -67.21 -39.40 19.55
N LYS A 629 -68.26 -40.22 19.63
CA LYS A 629 -69.64 -39.76 19.38
C LYS A 629 -70.07 -38.75 20.44
N PRO A 630 -70.81 -37.69 20.07
CA PRO A 630 -71.38 -36.76 21.03
C PRO A 630 -72.54 -37.43 21.79
N ASN A 631 -72.77 -37.00 23.03
CA ASN A 631 -73.95 -37.41 23.81
C ASN A 631 -75.20 -36.62 23.35
N ASN A 632 -75.60 -36.80 22.10
CA ASN A 632 -76.77 -36.15 21.50
C ASN A 632 -77.47 -37.13 20.54
N GLU A 633 -78.68 -37.56 20.90
CA GLU A 633 -79.46 -38.54 20.13
C GLU A 633 -79.93 -38.01 18.77
N SER A 634 -79.90 -36.68 18.56
CA SER A 634 -80.27 -36.06 17.29
C SER A 634 -79.19 -36.19 16.21
N VAL A 635 -77.97 -36.58 16.57
CA VAL A 635 -76.83 -36.69 15.65
C VAL A 635 -76.91 -38.02 14.87
N ALA A 636 -77.01 -37.93 13.55
CA ALA A 636 -77.11 -39.07 12.65
C ALA A 636 -75.82 -39.34 11.85
N ALA A 637 -74.99 -38.32 11.61
CA ALA A 637 -73.72 -38.44 10.87
C ALA A 637 -72.72 -37.33 11.23
N ALA A 638 -71.51 -37.40 10.66
CA ALA A 638 -70.48 -36.36 10.78
C ALA A 638 -69.73 -36.14 9.46
N ASN A 639 -69.37 -34.88 9.18
CA ASN A 639 -68.34 -34.52 8.21
C ASN A 639 -67.06 -34.16 8.97
N ILE A 640 -65.94 -34.76 8.59
CA ILE A 640 -64.66 -34.60 9.27
C ILE A 640 -63.63 -34.13 8.26
N TYR A 641 -62.89 -33.06 8.59
CA TYR A 641 -61.89 -32.45 7.73
C TYR A 641 -60.57 -32.33 8.49
N LEU A 642 -59.48 -32.81 7.89
CA LEU A 642 -58.14 -32.64 8.39
C LEU A 642 -57.45 -31.51 7.61
N TYR A 643 -56.92 -30.52 8.30
CA TYR A 643 -56.24 -29.35 7.73
C TYR A 643 -54.76 -29.33 8.11
N ASP A 644 -53.93 -28.67 7.31
CA ASP A 644 -52.54 -28.32 7.64
C ASP A 644 -52.41 -27.08 8.55
N GLY A 645 -53.43 -26.23 8.60
CA GLY A 645 -53.49 -25.05 9.47
C GLY A 645 -54.05 -25.35 10.86
N ALA A 646 -53.90 -24.39 11.78
CA ALA A 646 -54.23 -24.57 13.20
C ALA A 646 -55.73 -24.36 13.54
N ASP A 647 -56.52 -23.65 12.74
CA ASP A 647 -57.87 -23.21 13.16
C ASP A 647 -59.02 -23.84 12.34
N GLY A 648 -58.84 -25.05 11.82
CA GLY A 648 -59.75 -25.63 10.83
C GLY A 648 -59.74 -24.88 9.50
N THR A 649 -58.61 -24.21 9.21
CA THR A 649 -58.32 -23.42 8.02
C THR A 649 -57.04 -23.94 7.37
N GLY A 650 -56.78 -23.56 6.11
CA GLY A 650 -55.63 -24.06 5.33
C GLY A 650 -56.04 -25.08 4.28
N ASN A 651 -55.09 -25.88 3.80
CA ASN A 651 -55.35 -26.94 2.83
C ASN A 651 -55.96 -28.16 3.52
N ILE A 652 -57.00 -28.72 2.91
CA ILE A 652 -57.58 -29.99 3.37
C ILE A 652 -56.61 -31.11 3.00
N LEU A 653 -56.03 -31.75 4.01
CA LEU A 653 -55.16 -32.92 3.87
C LEU A 653 -55.96 -34.20 3.62
N GLU A 654 -57.16 -34.30 4.20
CA GLU A 654 -58.11 -35.40 3.98
C GLU A 654 -59.52 -34.99 4.45
N GLN A 655 -60.56 -35.59 3.86
CA GLN A 655 -61.94 -35.38 4.30
C GLN A 655 -62.75 -36.68 4.33
N TRP A 656 -63.54 -36.86 5.38
CA TRP A 656 -64.47 -37.96 5.55
C TRP A 656 -65.87 -37.38 5.74
N THR A 657 -66.66 -37.38 4.67
CA THR A 657 -68.03 -36.82 4.68
C THR A 657 -69.07 -37.89 4.96
N ASN A 658 -70.22 -37.49 5.50
CA ASN A 658 -71.39 -38.33 5.80
C ASN A 658 -71.06 -39.64 6.56
N GLN A 659 -70.12 -39.57 7.51
CA GLN A 659 -69.80 -40.70 8.37
C GLN A 659 -70.98 -40.98 9.31
N SER A 660 -71.73 -42.04 9.02
CA SER A 660 -72.90 -42.42 9.83
C SER A 660 -72.51 -42.64 11.29
N ILE A 661 -73.34 -42.18 12.23
CA ILE A 661 -73.10 -42.34 13.66
C ILE A 661 -73.01 -43.82 14.08
N SER A 662 -73.58 -44.73 13.29
CA SER A 662 -73.45 -46.17 13.48
C SER A 662 -72.00 -46.68 13.38
N LEU A 663 -71.13 -45.97 12.65
CA LEU A 663 -69.72 -46.31 12.49
C LEU A 663 -68.85 -45.93 13.70
N PHE A 664 -69.36 -45.11 14.63
CA PHE A 664 -68.61 -44.63 15.79
C PHE A 664 -68.56 -45.63 16.95
N GLY A 665 -69.32 -46.73 16.91
CA GLY A 665 -69.28 -47.79 17.94
C GLY A 665 -69.43 -47.29 19.39
N GLU A 666 -68.87 -48.04 20.34
CA GLU A 666 -68.74 -47.62 21.74
C GLU A 666 -67.45 -46.83 22.00
N GLU A 667 -66.37 -47.11 21.25
CA GLU A 667 -65.04 -46.52 21.46
C GLU A 667 -64.73 -45.28 20.62
N GLY A 668 -65.58 -44.94 19.65
CA GLY A 668 -65.37 -43.86 18.68
C GLY A 668 -65.04 -44.36 17.26
N LEU A 669 -65.04 -43.44 16.30
CA LEU A 669 -64.65 -43.67 14.92
C LEU A 669 -63.14 -43.54 14.77
N SER A 670 -62.47 -44.62 14.35
CA SER A 670 -61.04 -44.62 14.03
C SER A 670 -60.82 -44.25 12.56
N ILE A 671 -60.05 -43.18 12.31
CA ILE A 671 -59.64 -42.74 10.97
C ILE A 671 -58.13 -42.53 10.93
N SER A 672 -57.54 -42.66 9.74
CA SER A 672 -56.11 -42.48 9.55
C SER A 672 -55.78 -41.86 8.20
N LYS A 673 -54.65 -41.14 8.16
CA LYS A 673 -54.06 -40.61 6.94
C LYS A 673 -52.54 -40.73 7.02
N SER A 674 -51.91 -41.17 5.94
CA SER A 674 -50.46 -41.28 5.75
C SER A 674 -50.00 -40.48 4.52
N GLY A 675 -48.69 -40.35 4.32
CA GLY A 675 -48.13 -39.67 3.16
C GLY A 675 -48.28 -38.15 3.17
N MET A 676 -48.54 -37.54 4.32
CA MET A 676 -48.71 -36.08 4.44
C MET A 676 -47.35 -35.39 4.48
N LEU A 677 -47.23 -34.19 3.89
CA LEU A 677 -46.00 -33.39 3.94
C LEU A 677 -45.99 -32.36 5.08
N ALA A 678 -47.13 -32.18 5.75
CA ALA A 678 -47.24 -31.37 6.95
C ALA A 678 -46.88 -32.20 8.19
N SER A 679 -46.31 -31.58 9.21
CA SER A 679 -45.96 -32.23 10.49
C SER A 679 -47.00 -31.99 11.59
N SER A 680 -47.97 -31.11 11.35
CA SER A 680 -49.07 -30.80 12.26
C SER A 680 -50.25 -30.19 11.50
N GLY A 681 -51.36 -30.00 12.22
CA GLY A 681 -52.56 -29.40 11.66
C GLY A 681 -53.73 -29.37 12.65
N SER A 682 -54.95 -29.36 12.13
CA SER A 682 -56.18 -29.34 12.93
C SER A 682 -57.27 -30.22 12.34
N LEU A 683 -58.21 -30.66 13.18
CA LEU A 683 -59.37 -31.44 12.79
C LEU A 683 -60.63 -30.61 13.00
N LYS A 684 -61.47 -30.52 11.97
CA LYS A 684 -62.79 -29.89 12.03
C LYS A 684 -63.88 -30.95 11.85
N ILE A 685 -64.86 -30.97 12.73
CA ILE A 685 -65.97 -31.93 12.71
C ILE A 685 -67.30 -31.17 12.70
N ASP A 686 -68.10 -31.42 11.68
CA ASP A 686 -69.47 -30.92 11.55
C ASP A 686 -70.44 -32.09 11.78
N TRP A 687 -71.17 -32.05 12.90
CA TRP A 687 -72.18 -33.06 13.23
C TRP A 687 -73.48 -32.80 12.48
N LEU A 688 -74.12 -33.84 11.96
CA LEU A 688 -75.30 -33.75 11.11
C LEU A 688 -76.52 -34.45 11.73
N GLY A 689 -77.71 -33.88 11.53
CA GLY A 689 -78.99 -34.47 11.91
C GLY A 689 -79.49 -35.50 10.89
N ALA A 690 -80.63 -36.14 11.20
CA ALA A 690 -81.26 -37.12 10.31
C ALA A 690 -81.74 -36.55 8.97
N ASP A 691 -81.92 -35.24 8.90
CA ASP A 691 -82.24 -34.47 7.68
C ASP A 691 -81.00 -34.06 6.87
N GLY A 692 -79.80 -34.41 7.35
CA GLY A 692 -78.51 -34.06 6.74
C GLY A 692 -78.07 -32.62 7.01
N GLN A 693 -78.80 -31.84 7.81
CA GLN A 693 -78.41 -30.48 8.19
C GLN A 693 -77.39 -30.51 9.32
N GLN A 694 -76.48 -29.52 9.32
CA GLN A 694 -75.51 -29.38 10.40
C GLN A 694 -76.19 -28.98 11.71
N LEU A 695 -75.81 -29.66 12.79
CA LEU A 695 -76.26 -29.41 14.16
C LEU A 695 -75.22 -28.55 14.89
N GLY A 696 -75.56 -27.29 15.16
CA GLY A 696 -74.70 -26.38 15.92
C GLY A 696 -73.42 -25.97 15.20
N SER A 697 -72.45 -25.45 15.96
CA SER A 697 -71.14 -25.01 15.44
C SER A 697 -70.18 -26.17 15.23
N SER A 698 -69.28 -26.03 14.25
CA SER A 698 -68.18 -26.96 14.01
C SER A 698 -67.32 -27.16 15.26
N GLN A 699 -66.97 -28.41 15.55
CA GLN A 699 -65.99 -28.75 16.58
C GLN A 699 -64.59 -28.72 15.97
N ILE A 700 -63.68 -27.95 16.55
CA ILE A 700 -62.28 -27.87 16.12
C ILE A 700 -61.38 -28.48 17.19
N VAL A 701 -60.49 -29.37 16.78
CA VAL A 701 -59.45 -29.96 17.63
C VAL A 701 -58.10 -29.49 17.10
N SER A 702 -57.37 -28.73 17.91
CA SER A 702 -56.09 -28.12 17.54
C SER A 702 -55.25 -27.79 18.78
N PRO A 703 -53.91 -27.82 18.69
CA PRO A 703 -53.12 -28.33 17.57
C PRO A 703 -53.02 -29.87 17.59
N ILE A 704 -52.86 -30.47 16.42
CA ILE A 704 -52.64 -31.91 16.27
C ILE A 704 -51.31 -32.17 15.59
N SER A 705 -50.39 -32.88 16.25
CA SER A 705 -49.11 -33.28 15.68
C SER A 705 -49.22 -34.60 14.91
N PHE A 706 -48.59 -34.68 13.75
CA PHE A 706 -48.51 -35.88 12.93
C PHE A 706 -47.18 -36.61 13.21
N LYS A 707 -47.17 -37.92 13.05
CA LYS A 707 -45.97 -38.76 13.27
C LYS A 707 -45.23 -38.91 11.95
N ALA A 708 -43.91 -38.69 11.93
CA ALA A 708 -43.10 -38.97 10.74
C ALA A 708 -43.21 -40.46 10.33
N GLU A 709 -43.18 -40.71 9.03
CA GLU A 709 -43.15 -42.02 8.38
C GLU A 709 -41.77 -42.36 7.82
#